data_AF-A0A1M2W1E3-F1
#
_entry.id   AF-A0A1M2W1E3-F1
#
_cell.length_a   1.000
_cell.length_b   1.000
_cell.length_c   1.000
_cell.angle_alpha   90.00
_cell.angle_beta   90.00
_cell.angle_gamma   90.00
#
_symmetry.space_group_name_H-M   'P 1'
#
loop_
_entity.id
_entity.type
_entity.pdbx_description
1 polymer ?
#
loop_
_entity_poly.entity_id
_entity_poly.type
_entity_poly.pdbx_seq_one_letter_code
_entity_poly.pdbx_strand_id
1 'polypeptide(L)'
;MPLEHEVSYDIPSELYPGGHDGFEHYVILQQELCYDYRKPTNFRKLWVNSLQMIKDCPGDRLEKGLKEQDAPLMLEHCLRTLSICEVDISLSSAGDVGDTLRRITGLAMNSPHPRDAELPEVKNNSPLVQLCALSACAYLHFYGHWLIPNAGSLHSIKTSHDVHNAAFTANACVQNGFVPPIALHIASWLRTGTARFGVDVCEIERFKKLEHLWKAHDEYLANLHKLEALRLKKVEEAPHLYRCANDGCDIRAYSKSALRRCGGDCLPEQKAHYCSEYCQRRHWTIHREFCKGDSDCADIIDDDGNPDWVDVDGFLAPAIPDYDFKRNWPLWAEREGAEIFIDIDNDSPYRRGQVLRVRTKTLSPECLKAYKRLWTSPFSQITRGVVYNYPELYVQAHAACLFQYHSWQDKDSPLSTVACARLADEYLQMLTNEGEEDKAILERSLQQVYLAGRNTNGRVWIAGALRELAPLTPETGGFDPLLSNTNVAVSMKAQSIAAFVYYKNYLATPQELREAAIDAYMCPSPDGIQHTYGAVDSLIRAVEHANKAACMQFISPAVLQVACAFRDLAGRVGIDVWKFKKYTPLWRALERHDREVYEEKSLRGKHEGEILPAQTVCGMSGCTRLLERQTKEQQRPCLGNCVWDSKPWYCSSACRKKDWVEHSAICKPPLTGPPSKLPPSVTLDQDTRDQLARCRSLSGPFWHFEIVSEDVNPLDARNGIAHATWDMPSPWVPGKKVWYVYKFYP
;
A
#
# COMPACT_ATOMS: atom_id res chain seq x y z
N MET A 1 -11.55 26.80 -20.04
CA MET A 1 -10.12 26.50 -19.92
C MET A 1 -9.97 25.39 -18.91
N PRO A 2 -9.16 24.35 -19.17
CA PRO A 2 -8.84 23.35 -18.15
C PRO A 2 -8.22 24.03 -16.92
N LEU A 3 -8.44 23.48 -15.73
CA LEU A 3 -7.75 23.95 -14.53
C LEU A 3 -6.28 23.54 -14.61
N GLU A 4 -5.39 24.51 -14.66
CA GLU A 4 -3.94 24.29 -14.74
C GLU A 4 -3.32 24.35 -13.34
N HIS A 5 -2.56 23.30 -13.00
CA HIS A 5 -1.73 23.24 -11.81
C HIS A 5 -0.28 23.43 -12.23
N GLU A 6 0.31 24.58 -11.90
CA GLU A 6 1.70 24.86 -12.22
C GLU A 6 2.63 24.44 -11.08
N VAL A 7 3.67 23.67 -11.42
CA VAL A 7 4.76 23.32 -10.51
C VAL A 7 6.08 23.71 -11.15
N SER A 8 6.92 24.46 -10.43
CA SER A 8 8.23 24.88 -10.92
C SER A 8 9.35 24.10 -10.23
N TYR A 9 10.25 23.53 -11.02
CA TYR A 9 11.45 22.82 -10.56
C TYR A 9 12.70 23.51 -11.10
N ASP A 10 13.18 24.53 -10.39
CA ASP A 10 14.38 25.30 -10.75
C ASP A 10 15.57 24.92 -9.83
N ILE A 11 15.78 23.61 -9.63
CA ILE A 11 16.83 23.08 -8.75
C ILE A 11 18.21 23.33 -9.37
N PRO A 12 19.13 24.05 -8.70
CA PRO A 12 20.48 24.27 -9.21
C PRO A 12 21.24 22.95 -9.26
N SER A 13 21.59 22.50 -10.46
CA SER A 13 22.22 21.19 -10.70
C SER A 13 23.53 20.99 -9.92
N GLU A 14 24.28 22.07 -9.71
CA GLU A 14 25.54 22.11 -8.98
C GLU A 14 25.39 22.04 -7.46
N LEU A 15 24.17 22.22 -6.96
CA LEU A 15 23.83 22.12 -5.54
C LEU A 15 22.99 20.87 -5.23
N TYR A 16 22.80 19.97 -6.22
CA TYR A 16 22.02 18.74 -6.08
C TYR A 16 22.92 17.50 -6.01
N PRO A 17 22.64 16.52 -5.12
CA PRO A 17 21.62 16.57 -4.07
C PRO A 17 22.00 17.57 -2.97
N GLY A 18 21.02 18.00 -2.18
CA GLY A 18 21.25 18.98 -1.10
C GLY A 18 22.24 18.55 -0.01
N GLY A 19 22.67 17.28 -0.01
CA GLY A 19 23.66 16.73 0.91
C GLY A 19 23.09 16.27 2.25
N HIS A 20 21.79 16.48 2.49
CA HIS A 20 21.08 16.08 3.70
C HIS A 20 19.82 15.30 3.32
N ASP A 21 19.52 14.24 4.05
CA ASP A 21 18.26 13.50 3.87
C ASP A 21 17.08 14.45 4.10
N GLY A 22 16.04 14.36 3.27
CA GLY A 22 14.84 15.20 3.38
C GLY A 22 15.00 16.66 2.93
N PHE A 23 16.18 17.10 2.49
CA PHE A 23 16.45 18.50 2.15
C PHE A 23 15.53 19.05 1.06
N GLU A 24 15.31 18.29 -0.01
CA GLU A 24 14.44 18.71 -1.11
C GLU A 24 13.01 18.98 -0.61
N HIS A 25 12.52 18.15 0.31
CA HIS A 25 11.20 18.34 0.93
C HIS A 25 11.18 19.55 1.86
N TYR A 26 12.28 19.83 2.57
CA TYR A 26 12.43 21.02 3.40
C TYR A 26 12.33 22.30 2.56
N VAL A 27 13.04 22.38 1.42
CA VAL A 27 12.98 23.53 0.50
C VAL A 27 11.57 23.73 -0.04
N ILE A 28 10.91 22.64 -0.48
CA ILE A 28 9.52 22.68 -0.96
C ILE A 28 8.59 23.18 0.15
N LEU A 29 8.71 22.67 1.38
CA LEU A 29 7.90 23.14 2.50
C LEU A 29 8.14 24.62 2.80
N GLN A 30 9.38 25.10 2.75
CA GLN A 30 9.63 26.53 2.90
C GLN A 30 8.91 27.35 1.83
N GLN A 31 8.96 26.92 0.55
CA GLN A 31 8.23 27.59 -0.53
C GLN A 31 6.72 27.60 -0.28
N GLU A 32 6.15 26.46 0.11
CA GLU A 32 4.71 26.25 0.29
C GLU A 32 4.14 27.00 1.50
N LEU A 33 4.96 27.17 2.56
CA LEU A 33 4.50 27.63 3.86
C LEU A 33 4.95 29.05 4.19
N CYS A 34 6.16 29.44 3.77
CA CYS A 34 6.79 30.68 4.24
C CYS A 34 6.76 31.83 3.22
N TYR A 35 6.17 31.63 2.05
CA TYR A 35 6.10 32.65 1.00
C TYR A 35 4.67 32.93 0.59
N ASP A 36 4.43 34.19 0.20
CA ASP A 36 3.16 34.61 -0.37
C ASP A 36 3.17 34.35 -1.88
N TYR A 37 2.15 33.67 -2.41
CA TYR A 37 2.12 33.29 -3.84
C TYR A 37 2.17 34.51 -4.78
N ARG A 38 1.72 35.68 -4.31
CA ARG A 38 1.72 36.94 -5.07
C ARG A 38 3.13 37.53 -5.20
N LYS A 39 4.07 37.06 -4.39
CA LYS A 39 5.48 37.49 -4.36
C LYS A 39 6.38 36.25 -4.42
N PRO A 40 6.38 35.52 -5.55
CA PRO A 40 7.14 34.28 -5.66
C PRO A 40 8.62 34.54 -5.42
N THR A 41 9.24 33.70 -4.59
CA THR A 41 10.69 33.75 -4.36
C THR A 41 11.44 33.13 -5.52
N ASN A 42 12.67 33.59 -5.75
CA ASN A 42 13.58 32.92 -6.67
C ASN A 42 14.00 31.58 -6.03
N PHE A 43 13.65 30.46 -6.66
CA PHE A 43 13.88 29.13 -6.09
C PHE A 43 15.36 28.81 -5.85
N ARG A 44 16.27 29.27 -6.72
CA ARG A 44 17.72 29.16 -6.50
C ARG A 44 18.17 29.92 -5.26
N LYS A 45 17.65 31.13 -5.04
CA LYS A 45 17.90 31.89 -3.81
C LYS A 45 17.33 31.18 -2.59
N LEU A 46 16.12 30.62 -2.70
CA LEU A 46 15.52 29.81 -1.63
C LEU A 46 16.44 28.63 -1.28
N TRP A 47 16.84 27.83 -2.27
CA TRP A 47 17.72 26.68 -2.09
C TRP A 47 19.03 27.02 -1.36
N VAL A 48 19.73 28.07 -1.81
CA VAL A 48 20.97 28.54 -1.18
C VAL A 48 20.72 29.00 0.26
N ASN A 49 19.63 29.74 0.50
CA ASN A 49 19.26 30.17 1.84
C ASN A 49 18.92 29.00 2.76
N SER A 50 18.24 27.97 2.25
CA SER A 50 17.89 26.76 2.99
C SER A 50 19.15 25.97 3.40
N LEU A 51 20.12 25.82 2.49
CA LEU A 51 21.43 25.22 2.82
C LEU A 51 22.18 26.02 3.88
N GLN A 52 22.15 27.35 3.78
CA GLN A 52 22.79 28.22 4.76
C GLN A 52 22.08 28.13 6.12
N MET A 53 20.74 28.06 6.14
CA MET A 53 19.95 27.90 7.36
C MET A 53 20.27 26.58 8.08
N ILE A 54 20.49 25.50 7.35
CA ILE A 54 20.94 24.22 7.91
C ILE A 54 22.27 24.37 8.64
N LYS A 55 23.24 25.02 7.99
CA LYS A 55 24.57 25.26 8.56
C LYS A 55 24.52 26.19 9.78
N ASP A 56 23.71 27.24 9.72
CA ASP A 56 23.64 28.26 10.77
C ASP A 56 22.79 27.80 11.98
N CYS A 57 21.88 26.87 11.77
CA CYS A 57 20.98 26.32 12.78
C CYS A 57 21.15 24.79 12.90
N PRO A 58 22.28 24.30 13.46
CA PRO A 58 22.46 22.89 13.78
C PRO A 58 21.44 22.40 14.83
N GLY A 59 21.30 21.08 14.98
CA GLY A 59 20.28 20.45 15.84
C GLY A 59 20.31 20.92 17.31
N ASP A 60 21.49 21.10 17.90
CA ASP A 60 21.67 21.61 19.26
C ASP A 60 21.14 23.04 19.44
N ARG A 61 21.28 23.89 18.40
CA ARG A 61 20.71 25.24 18.39
C ARG A 61 19.18 25.20 18.31
N LEU A 62 18.61 24.30 17.52
CA LEU A 62 17.16 24.12 17.43
C LEU A 62 16.58 23.63 18.77
N GLU A 63 17.24 22.67 19.43
CA GLU A 63 16.86 22.22 20.77
C GLU A 63 16.89 23.36 21.79
N LYS A 64 17.93 24.19 21.76
CA LYS A 64 18.02 25.35 22.63
C LYS A 64 16.87 26.33 22.36
N GLY A 65 16.54 26.57 21.09
CA GLY A 65 15.40 27.41 20.69
C GLY A 65 14.06 26.89 21.23
N LEU A 66 13.83 25.57 21.18
CA LEU A 66 12.64 24.95 21.78
C LEU A 66 12.59 25.16 23.31
N LYS A 67 13.72 24.99 24.01
CA LYS A 67 13.81 25.20 25.47
C LYS A 67 13.58 26.67 25.85
N GLU A 68 14.08 27.60 25.06
CA GLU A 68 13.99 29.04 25.30
C GLU A 68 12.69 29.69 24.78
N GLN A 69 11.83 28.91 24.11
CA GLN A 69 10.63 29.35 23.41
C GLN A 69 10.91 30.44 22.35
N ASP A 70 11.97 30.28 21.55
CA ASP A 70 12.31 31.19 20.44
C ASP A 70 11.52 30.84 19.17
N ALA A 71 10.56 31.69 18.76
CA ALA A 71 9.62 31.36 17.70
C ALA A 71 10.28 30.99 16.34
N PRO A 72 11.28 31.74 15.82
CA PRO A 72 11.97 31.36 14.60
C PRO A 72 12.63 29.98 14.66
N LEU A 73 13.34 29.65 15.74
CA LEU A 73 14.00 28.35 15.88
C LEU A 73 13.00 27.21 16.10
N MET A 74 11.90 27.48 16.82
CA MET A 74 10.79 26.53 16.97
C MET A 74 10.13 26.21 15.62
N LEU A 75 9.87 27.24 14.80
CA LEU A 75 9.31 27.07 13.46
C LEU A 75 10.27 26.28 12.56
N GLU A 76 11.55 26.65 12.55
CA GLU A 76 12.58 25.95 11.79
C GLU A 76 12.67 24.47 12.18
N HIS A 77 12.62 24.16 13.48
CA HIS A 77 12.54 22.79 13.97
C HIS A 77 11.31 22.06 13.41
N CYS A 78 10.12 22.67 13.45
CA CYS A 78 8.90 22.07 12.90
C CYS A 78 9.04 21.77 11.40
N LEU A 79 9.59 22.70 10.61
CA LEU A 79 9.77 22.50 9.17
C LEU A 79 10.72 21.34 8.86
N ARG A 80 11.82 21.21 9.62
CA ARG A 80 12.75 20.09 9.50
C ARG A 80 12.13 18.76 9.91
N THR A 81 11.35 18.73 10.98
CA THR A 81 10.62 17.52 11.41
C THR A 81 9.57 17.10 10.38
N LEU A 82 8.83 18.05 9.80
CA LEU A 82 7.83 17.77 8.75
C LEU A 82 8.47 17.27 7.44
N SER A 83 9.70 17.68 7.13
CA SER A 83 10.45 17.25 5.94
C SER A 83 11.37 16.05 6.18
N ILE A 84 11.53 15.62 7.43
CA ILE A 84 12.53 14.62 7.85
C ILE A 84 13.96 15.09 7.48
N CYS A 85 14.21 16.40 7.58
CA CYS A 85 15.49 17.02 7.25
C CYS A 85 16.39 17.13 8.48
N GLU A 86 17.44 16.31 8.55
CA GLU A 86 18.40 16.28 9.67
C GLU A 86 17.77 16.09 11.07
N VAL A 87 16.66 15.37 11.16
CA VAL A 87 16.04 15.11 12.46
C VAL A 87 16.56 13.81 13.03
N ASP A 88 17.27 13.90 14.16
CA ASP A 88 17.58 12.71 14.95
C ASP A 88 16.27 12.17 15.53
N ILE A 89 15.82 11.03 15.01
CA ILE A 89 14.57 10.37 15.40
C ILE A 89 14.55 10.10 16.90
N SER A 90 15.71 9.91 17.54
CA SER A 90 15.82 9.69 18.98
C SER A 90 15.43 10.92 19.83
N LEU A 91 15.49 12.12 19.25
CA LEU A 91 15.10 13.39 19.89
C LEU A 91 13.63 13.75 19.67
N SER A 92 12.85 12.93 18.97
CA SER A 92 11.41 13.13 18.73
C SER A 92 10.55 13.07 20.01
N SER A 93 11.16 12.85 21.18
CA SER A 93 10.51 13.10 22.48
C SER A 93 10.29 14.59 22.78
N ALA A 94 10.90 15.50 22.01
CA ALA A 94 10.81 16.95 22.19
C ALA A 94 9.54 17.55 21.56
N GLY A 95 8.36 17.14 22.06
CA GLY A 95 7.07 17.80 21.81
C GLY A 95 6.39 17.46 20.47
N ASP A 96 5.06 17.38 20.50
CA ASP A 96 4.24 17.30 19.29
C ASP A 96 4.50 18.54 18.42
N VAL A 97 4.87 18.35 17.15
CA VAL A 97 5.02 19.45 16.16
C VAL A 97 3.76 20.31 16.14
N GLY A 98 2.58 19.69 16.29
CA GLY A 98 1.30 20.38 16.40
C GLY A 98 1.25 21.33 17.59
N ASP A 99 1.72 20.92 18.76
CA ASP A 99 1.79 21.78 19.96
C ASP A 99 2.75 22.95 19.79
N THR A 100 3.92 22.69 19.22
CA THR A 100 4.93 23.73 18.99
C THR A 100 4.39 24.81 18.05
N LEU A 101 3.77 24.40 16.93
CA LEU A 101 3.11 25.32 16.00
C LEU A 101 1.95 26.06 16.68
N ARG A 102 1.10 25.38 17.47
CA ARG A 102 0.02 26.02 18.24
C ARG A 102 0.55 27.14 19.13
N ARG A 103 1.63 26.91 19.87
CA ARG A 103 2.26 27.93 20.73
C ARG A 103 2.74 29.15 19.93
N ILE A 104 3.41 28.93 18.80
CA ILE A 104 3.87 30.03 17.93
C ILE A 104 2.69 30.84 17.42
N THR A 105 1.62 30.18 16.96
CA THR A 105 0.45 30.88 16.39
C THR A 105 -0.40 31.62 17.42
N GLY A 106 -0.33 31.24 18.70
CA GLY A 106 -1.22 31.75 19.75
C GLY A 106 -2.70 31.37 19.58
N LEU A 107 -3.03 30.52 18.60
CA LEU A 107 -4.40 30.06 18.39
C LEU A 107 -4.72 28.89 19.33
N ALA A 108 -5.72 29.09 20.17
CA ALA A 108 -6.41 28.01 20.88
C ALA A 108 -7.27 27.22 19.87
N MET A 109 -6.62 26.37 19.06
CA MET A 109 -7.34 25.32 18.33
C MET A 109 -7.95 24.35 19.34
N ASN A 110 -9.08 23.70 19.02
CA ASN A 110 -9.91 22.86 19.90
C ASN A 110 -9.14 21.69 20.56
N SER A 111 -8.19 21.99 21.44
CA SER A 111 -7.46 21.03 22.21
C SER A 111 -8.37 20.55 23.35
N PRO A 112 -8.46 19.25 23.58
CA PRO A 112 -9.19 18.69 24.71
C PRO A 112 -8.55 19.05 26.07
N HIS A 113 -7.35 19.64 26.07
CA HIS A 113 -6.71 20.09 27.31
C HIS A 113 -7.33 21.39 27.86
N PRO A 114 -7.52 21.47 29.19
CA PRO A 114 -8.20 22.59 29.84
C PRO A 114 -7.48 23.91 29.55
N ARG A 115 -8.28 24.95 29.25
CA ARG A 115 -7.85 26.31 28.84
C ARG A 115 -7.14 27.10 29.94
N ASP A 116 -6.94 26.51 31.11
CA ASP A 116 -6.62 27.25 32.34
C ASP A 116 -5.11 27.34 32.64
N ALA A 117 -4.25 26.72 31.82
CA ALA A 117 -2.81 26.95 31.90
C ALA A 117 -2.42 28.10 30.97
N GLU A 118 -2.03 29.25 31.54
CA GLU A 118 -1.40 30.34 30.80
C GLU A 118 -0.24 29.78 29.96
N LEU A 119 -0.36 29.86 28.63
CA LEU A 119 0.69 29.40 27.73
C LEU A 119 1.95 30.25 27.97
N PRO A 120 3.14 29.64 28.08
CA PRO A 120 4.37 30.40 28.24
C PRO A 120 4.59 31.36 27.08
N GLU A 121 5.08 32.56 27.38
CA GLU A 121 5.34 33.60 26.38
C GLU A 121 6.40 33.11 25.36
N VAL A 122 6.03 33.13 24.08
CA VAL A 122 6.94 32.77 22.99
C VAL A 122 7.74 34.01 22.57
N LYS A 123 9.07 33.93 22.70
CA LYS A 123 10.00 35.02 22.37
C LYS A 123 10.15 35.18 20.86
N ASN A 124 10.49 36.39 20.42
CA ASN A 124 10.77 36.73 19.02
C ASN A 124 9.63 36.36 18.03
N ASN A 125 8.39 36.33 18.53
CA ASN A 125 7.22 35.89 17.77
C ASN A 125 6.66 37.00 16.86
N SER A 126 7.39 37.31 15.79
CA SER A 126 6.96 38.32 14.82
C SER A 126 5.68 37.90 14.07
N PRO A 127 4.86 38.84 13.56
CA PRO A 127 3.66 38.51 12.79
C PRO A 127 3.93 37.57 11.60
N LEU A 128 5.08 37.73 10.93
CA LEU A 128 5.44 36.84 9.81
C LEU A 128 5.70 35.40 10.28
N VAL A 129 6.38 35.23 11.42
CA VAL A 129 6.64 33.89 12.00
C VAL A 129 5.32 33.23 12.42
N GLN A 130 4.39 34.00 12.99
CA GLN A 130 3.04 33.52 13.31
C GLN A 130 2.30 33.03 12.05
N LEU A 131 2.35 33.81 10.95
CA LEU A 131 1.70 33.45 9.69
C LEU A 131 2.32 32.22 9.02
N CYS A 132 3.65 32.07 9.08
CA CYS A 132 4.34 30.86 8.62
C CYS A 132 4.03 29.64 9.50
N ALA A 133 3.84 29.83 10.81
CA ALA A 133 3.39 28.75 11.69
C ALA A 133 1.92 28.37 11.44
N LEU A 134 1.06 29.34 11.12
CA LEU A 134 -0.33 29.08 10.72
C LEU A 134 -0.37 28.27 9.41
N SER A 135 0.42 28.65 8.40
CA SER A 135 0.47 27.88 7.15
C SER A 135 1.01 26.47 7.37
N ALA A 136 2.01 26.28 8.25
CA ALA A 136 2.50 24.96 8.65
C ALA A 136 1.44 24.13 9.39
N CYS A 137 0.62 24.74 10.25
CA CYS A 137 -0.56 24.09 10.83
C CYS A 137 -1.55 23.64 9.75
N ALA A 138 -1.82 24.48 8.75
CA ALA A 138 -2.70 24.14 7.64
C ALA A 138 -2.16 22.93 6.85
N TYR A 139 -0.85 22.89 6.58
CA TYR A 139 -0.17 21.76 5.97
C TYR A 139 -0.26 20.50 6.82
N LEU A 140 0.07 20.58 8.11
CA LEU A 140 0.05 19.44 9.03
C LEU A 140 -1.34 18.80 9.08
N HIS A 141 -2.40 19.60 9.21
CA HIS A 141 -3.77 19.10 9.19
C HIS A 141 -4.15 18.53 7.82
N PHE A 142 -3.77 19.19 6.73
CA PHE A 142 -4.09 18.70 5.39
C PHE A 142 -3.39 17.36 5.12
N TYR A 143 -2.14 17.24 5.55
CA TYR A 143 -1.36 16.02 5.48
C TYR A 143 -1.90 14.91 6.39
N GLY A 144 -2.27 15.26 7.62
CA GLY A 144 -2.91 14.35 8.57
C GLY A 144 -4.21 13.78 8.05
N HIS A 145 -5.01 14.57 7.33
CA HIS A 145 -6.21 14.08 6.66
C HIS A 145 -5.91 12.92 5.70
N TRP A 146 -4.81 12.98 4.95
CA TRP A 146 -4.40 11.92 4.01
C TRP A 146 -3.87 10.65 4.69
N LEU A 147 -3.62 10.69 6.00
CA LEU A 147 -3.26 9.51 6.79
C LEU A 147 -4.50 8.72 7.23
N ILE A 148 -5.70 9.29 7.12
CA ILE A 148 -6.95 8.63 7.53
C ILE A 148 -7.41 7.66 6.43
N PRO A 149 -7.89 6.45 6.78
CA PRO A 149 -8.58 5.59 5.82
C PRO A 149 -9.72 6.35 5.12
N ASN A 150 -9.84 6.20 3.80
CA ASN A 150 -10.87 6.87 3.00
C ASN A 150 -10.83 8.41 3.05
N ALA A 151 -9.67 9.03 3.28
CA ALA A 151 -9.47 10.49 3.21
C ALA A 151 -10.10 11.12 1.96
N GLY A 152 -10.01 10.43 0.82
CA GLY A 152 -10.59 10.87 -0.43
C GLY A 152 -12.12 10.84 -0.53
N SER A 153 -12.86 10.39 0.49
CA SER A 153 -14.33 10.26 0.42
C SER A 153 -15.07 11.54 0.83
N LEU A 154 -16.26 11.78 0.27
CA LEU A 154 -17.13 12.88 0.69
C LEU A 154 -17.50 12.79 2.18
N HIS A 155 -17.67 11.57 2.71
CA HIS A 155 -17.96 11.37 4.13
C HIS A 155 -16.81 11.90 4.99
N SER A 156 -15.57 11.48 4.70
CA SER A 156 -14.38 11.96 5.42
C SER A 156 -14.23 13.48 5.32
N ILE A 157 -14.47 14.08 4.15
CA ILE A 157 -14.45 15.55 3.99
C ILE A 157 -15.48 16.23 4.92
N LYS A 158 -16.67 15.64 5.07
CA LYS A 158 -17.75 16.19 5.90
C LYS A 158 -17.49 16.03 7.39
N THR A 159 -16.92 14.91 7.83
CA THR A 159 -16.83 14.55 9.25
C THR A 159 -15.44 14.76 9.85
N SER A 160 -14.37 14.66 9.07
CA SER A 160 -13.00 14.82 9.57
C SER A 160 -12.76 16.23 10.11
N HIS A 161 -12.10 16.32 11.27
CA HIS A 161 -11.65 17.59 11.81
C HIS A 161 -10.42 18.12 11.07
N ASP A 162 -9.55 17.24 10.58
CA ASP A 162 -8.27 17.62 9.96
C ASP A 162 -8.45 18.47 8.70
N VAL A 163 -9.25 18.01 7.75
CA VAL A 163 -9.50 18.76 6.50
C VAL A 163 -10.12 20.15 6.76
N HIS A 164 -10.99 20.24 7.75
CA HIS A 164 -11.61 21.51 8.12
C HIS A 164 -10.65 22.41 8.88
N ASN A 165 -9.85 21.86 9.80
CA ASN A 165 -8.83 22.62 10.50
C ASN A 165 -7.78 23.14 9.50
N ALA A 166 -7.39 22.34 8.51
CA ALA A 166 -6.55 22.77 7.41
C ALA A 166 -7.14 23.98 6.67
N ALA A 167 -8.41 23.87 6.25
CA ALA A 167 -9.10 24.95 5.55
C ALA A 167 -9.32 26.19 6.45
N PHE A 168 -9.62 25.99 7.73
CA PHE A 168 -9.81 27.05 8.71
C PHE A 168 -8.51 27.82 8.96
N THR A 169 -7.39 27.13 9.17
CA THR A 169 -6.09 27.78 9.37
C THR A 169 -5.59 28.45 8.08
N ALA A 170 -5.85 27.84 6.91
CA ALA A 170 -5.60 28.48 5.63
C ALA A 170 -6.41 29.78 5.47
N ASN A 171 -7.71 29.76 5.81
CA ASN A 171 -8.57 30.95 5.81
C ASN A 171 -8.02 32.03 6.77
N ALA A 172 -7.54 31.65 7.95
CA ALA A 172 -6.93 32.57 8.90
C ALA A 172 -5.64 33.23 8.35
N CYS A 173 -4.79 32.49 7.62
CA CYS A 173 -3.64 33.08 6.93
C CYS A 173 -4.08 34.17 5.96
N VAL A 174 -5.06 33.83 5.10
CA VAL A 174 -5.56 34.73 4.05
C VAL A 174 -6.24 35.96 4.64
N GLN A 175 -7.02 35.79 5.72
CA GLN A 175 -7.65 36.89 6.45
C GLN A 175 -6.62 37.90 6.97
N ASN A 176 -5.45 37.43 7.40
CA ASN A 176 -4.34 38.26 7.85
C ASN A 176 -3.45 38.78 6.70
N GLY A 177 -3.93 38.67 5.46
CA GLY A 177 -3.26 39.22 4.28
C GLY A 177 -2.08 38.41 3.78
N PHE A 178 -1.89 37.17 4.25
CA PHE A 178 -0.86 36.24 3.78
C PHE A 178 -1.49 35.07 3.04
N VAL A 179 -1.16 34.91 1.77
CA VAL A 179 -1.73 33.83 0.95
C VAL A 179 -0.60 32.86 0.56
N PRO A 180 -0.31 31.86 1.40
CA PRO A 180 0.71 30.86 1.09
C PRO A 180 0.20 29.87 0.04
N PRO A 181 1.08 29.29 -0.81
CA PRO A 181 0.69 28.26 -1.79
C PRO A 181 -0.14 27.11 -1.20
N ILE A 182 0.17 26.65 0.02
CA ILE A 182 -0.59 25.58 0.67
C ILE A 182 -2.08 25.94 0.86
N ALA A 183 -2.42 27.21 1.11
CA ALA A 183 -3.81 27.64 1.25
C ALA A 183 -4.56 27.49 -0.08
N LEU A 184 -3.92 27.85 -1.19
CA LEU A 184 -4.47 27.67 -2.53
C LEU A 184 -4.62 26.18 -2.89
N HIS A 185 -3.64 25.35 -2.52
CA HIS A 185 -3.71 23.90 -2.73
C HIS A 185 -4.87 23.25 -1.96
N ILE A 186 -5.07 23.61 -0.69
CA ILE A 186 -6.22 23.14 0.10
C ILE A 186 -7.53 23.57 -0.54
N ALA A 187 -7.67 24.86 -0.90
CA ALA A 187 -8.88 25.38 -1.53
C ALA A 187 -9.18 24.69 -2.87
N SER A 188 -8.15 24.54 -3.71
CA SER A 188 -8.26 23.88 -5.01
C SER A 188 -8.66 22.42 -4.87
N TRP A 189 -8.07 21.69 -3.93
CA TRP A 189 -8.47 20.32 -3.65
C TRP A 189 -9.93 20.20 -3.18
N LEU A 190 -10.39 21.09 -2.30
CA LEU A 190 -11.79 21.10 -1.83
C LEU A 190 -12.76 21.41 -2.99
N ARG A 191 -12.41 22.36 -3.87
CA ARG A 191 -13.20 22.70 -5.07
C ARG A 191 -13.35 21.53 -6.06
N THR A 192 -12.43 20.57 -6.06
CA THR A 192 -12.63 19.34 -6.87
C THR A 192 -13.78 18.46 -6.39
N GLY A 193 -14.37 18.72 -5.21
CA GLY A 193 -15.53 17.98 -4.70
C GLY A 193 -16.72 17.97 -5.65
N THR A 194 -16.93 19.04 -6.43
CA THR A 194 -18.00 19.09 -7.45
C THR A 194 -17.75 18.07 -8.55
N ALA A 195 -16.53 17.98 -9.07
CA ALA A 195 -16.18 16.99 -10.10
C ALA A 195 -16.15 15.56 -9.53
N ARG A 196 -15.69 15.38 -8.29
CA ARG A 196 -15.54 14.07 -7.64
C ARG A 196 -16.86 13.47 -7.16
N PHE A 197 -17.75 14.28 -6.61
CA PHE A 197 -18.94 13.83 -5.87
C PHE A 197 -20.23 14.52 -6.29
N GLY A 198 -20.19 15.47 -7.23
CA GLY A 198 -21.35 16.31 -7.56
C GLY A 198 -21.74 17.28 -6.44
N VAL A 199 -20.85 17.56 -5.49
CA VAL A 199 -21.12 18.43 -4.33
C VAL A 199 -20.11 19.56 -4.27
N ASP A 200 -20.60 20.80 -4.32
CA ASP A 200 -19.75 21.95 -4.02
C ASP A 200 -19.44 21.99 -2.52
N VAL A 201 -18.19 21.72 -2.17
CA VAL A 201 -17.72 21.72 -0.79
C VAL A 201 -17.83 23.11 -0.16
N CYS A 202 -17.78 24.19 -0.95
CA CYS A 202 -17.95 25.55 -0.47
C CYS A 202 -19.36 25.82 0.08
N GLU A 203 -20.37 25.06 -0.37
CA GLU A 203 -21.75 25.20 0.12
C GLU A 203 -22.06 24.34 1.36
N ILE A 204 -21.11 23.49 1.79
CA ILE A 204 -21.27 22.73 3.03
C ILE A 204 -21.13 23.69 4.21
N GLU A 205 -22.09 23.67 5.14
CA GLU A 205 -22.24 24.64 6.25
C GLU A 205 -20.92 24.98 6.99
N ARG A 206 -20.09 23.97 7.28
CA ARG A 206 -18.81 24.18 7.99
C ARG A 206 -17.73 24.89 7.16
N PHE A 207 -17.78 24.77 5.83
CA PHE A 207 -16.82 25.38 4.90
C PHE A 207 -17.31 26.70 4.31
N LYS A 208 -18.63 26.94 4.32
CA LYS A 208 -19.27 28.14 3.78
C LYS A 208 -18.73 29.44 4.38
N LYS A 209 -18.35 29.40 5.66
CA LYS A 209 -17.84 30.56 6.41
C LYS A 209 -16.37 30.91 6.10
N LEU A 210 -15.69 30.13 5.26
CA LEU A 210 -14.28 30.34 4.92
C LEU A 210 -14.12 31.31 3.73
N GLU A 211 -14.80 32.46 3.82
CA GLU A 211 -14.96 33.43 2.71
C GLU A 211 -13.63 33.97 2.17
N HIS A 212 -12.66 34.21 3.06
CA HIS A 212 -11.35 34.73 2.67
C HIS A 212 -10.58 33.71 1.81
N LEU A 213 -10.60 32.43 2.22
CA LEU A 213 -9.96 31.35 1.47
C LEU A 213 -10.55 31.22 0.06
N TRP A 214 -11.89 31.22 -0.05
CA TRP A 214 -12.57 31.09 -1.34
C TRP A 214 -12.31 32.28 -2.26
N LYS A 215 -12.39 33.50 -1.73
CA LYS A 215 -12.09 34.71 -2.48
C LYS A 215 -10.66 34.71 -3.02
N ALA A 216 -9.67 34.36 -2.18
CA ALA A 216 -8.28 34.31 -2.61
C ALA A 216 -8.02 33.23 -3.68
N HIS A 217 -8.70 32.09 -3.57
CA HIS A 217 -8.63 31.04 -4.59
C HIS A 217 -9.26 31.48 -5.91
N ASP A 218 -10.42 32.14 -5.89
CA ASP A 218 -11.08 32.63 -7.10
C ASP A 218 -10.26 33.74 -7.79
N GLU A 219 -9.65 34.65 -7.01
CA GLU A 219 -8.69 35.64 -7.52
C GLU A 219 -7.45 34.98 -8.14
N TYR A 220 -6.92 33.94 -7.50
CA TYR A 220 -5.80 33.15 -8.03
C TYR A 220 -6.15 32.51 -9.38
N LEU A 221 -7.31 31.86 -9.49
CA LEU A 221 -7.76 31.26 -10.76
C LEU A 221 -7.98 32.31 -11.85
N ALA A 222 -8.58 33.46 -11.52
CA ALA A 222 -8.75 34.56 -12.47
C ALA A 222 -7.40 35.07 -12.99
N ASN A 223 -6.40 35.17 -12.11
CA ASN A 223 -5.06 35.56 -12.50
C ASN A 223 -4.38 34.51 -13.38
N LEU A 224 -4.50 33.21 -13.06
CA LEU A 224 -3.99 32.13 -13.91
C LEU A 224 -4.62 32.16 -15.29
N HIS A 225 -5.94 32.27 -15.39
CA HIS A 225 -6.64 32.38 -16.67
C HIS A 225 -6.18 33.58 -17.49
N LYS A 226 -5.97 34.73 -16.83
CA LYS A 226 -5.45 35.93 -17.50
C LYS A 226 -4.04 35.72 -18.05
N LEU A 227 -3.15 35.12 -17.25
CA LEU A 227 -1.77 34.82 -17.68
C LEU A 227 -1.74 33.82 -18.83
N GLU A 228 -2.57 32.78 -18.75
CA GLU A 228 -2.68 31.77 -19.79
C GLU A 228 -3.26 32.34 -21.09
N ALA A 229 -4.29 33.18 -21.01
CA ALA A 229 -4.82 33.87 -22.19
C ALA A 229 -3.76 34.75 -22.87
N LEU A 230 -2.94 35.47 -22.10
CA LEU A 230 -1.82 36.24 -22.63
C LEU A 230 -0.74 35.35 -23.27
N ARG A 231 -0.50 34.16 -22.70
CA ARG A 231 0.44 33.18 -23.25
C ARG A 231 -0.08 32.60 -24.56
N LEU A 232 -1.33 32.15 -24.58
CA LEU A 232 -1.98 31.59 -25.77
C LEU A 232 -2.01 32.60 -26.91
N LYS A 233 -2.30 33.88 -26.64
CA LYS A 233 -2.21 34.94 -27.64
C LYS A 233 -0.81 35.06 -28.26
N LYS A 234 0.26 35.01 -27.44
CA LYS A 234 1.65 35.01 -27.94
C LYS A 234 1.97 33.78 -28.78
N VAL A 235 1.46 32.62 -28.37
CA VAL A 235 1.63 31.36 -29.11
C VAL A 235 0.89 31.42 -30.44
N GLU A 236 -0.33 31.95 -30.47
CA GLU A 236 -1.12 32.12 -31.70
C GLU A 236 -0.43 33.07 -32.69
N GLU A 237 0.16 34.17 -32.21
CA GLU A 237 0.90 35.12 -33.04
C GLU A 237 2.19 34.53 -33.64
N ALA A 238 2.83 33.56 -32.99
CA ALA A 238 4.06 32.93 -33.49
C ALA A 238 4.28 31.51 -32.94
N PRO A 239 3.52 30.50 -33.41
CA PRO A 239 3.52 29.17 -32.81
C PRO A 239 4.89 28.50 -32.79
N HIS A 240 5.65 28.66 -33.87
CA HIS A 240 6.98 28.07 -34.08
C HIS A 240 8.05 28.61 -33.11
N LEU A 241 7.82 29.75 -32.45
CA LEU A 241 8.78 30.34 -31.49
C LEU A 241 8.63 29.80 -30.06
N TYR A 242 7.48 29.22 -29.73
CA TYR A 242 7.11 28.81 -28.37
C TYR A 242 6.91 27.30 -28.21
N ARG A 243 7.01 26.54 -29.31
CA ARG A 243 6.90 25.08 -29.34
C ARG A 243 8.16 24.47 -29.98
N CYS A 244 8.56 23.30 -29.50
CA CYS A 244 9.58 22.52 -30.19
C CYS A 244 9.06 22.09 -31.57
N ALA A 245 9.80 22.39 -32.63
CA ALA A 245 9.47 22.07 -34.02
C ALA A 245 9.60 20.58 -34.39
N ASN A 246 10.01 19.72 -33.46
CA ASN A 246 10.03 18.28 -33.70
C ASN A 246 8.65 17.71 -33.38
N ASP A 247 7.97 17.15 -34.38
CA ASP A 247 6.64 16.58 -34.21
C ASP A 247 6.58 15.53 -33.09
N GLY A 248 5.49 15.56 -32.34
CA GLY A 248 5.31 14.77 -31.11
C GLY A 248 6.12 15.23 -29.90
N CYS A 249 6.91 16.31 -29.98
CA CYS A 249 7.54 16.92 -28.81
C CYS A 249 6.61 17.93 -28.14
N ASP A 250 6.15 17.62 -26.94
CA ASP A 250 5.22 18.46 -26.17
C ASP A 250 5.90 19.58 -25.37
N ILE A 251 7.21 19.76 -25.52
CA ILE A 251 7.95 20.80 -24.81
C ILE A 251 7.59 22.17 -25.40
N ARG A 252 7.23 23.09 -24.49
CA ARG A 252 6.86 24.46 -24.78
C ARG A 252 7.74 25.43 -23.99
N ALA A 253 7.72 26.70 -24.37
CA ALA A 253 8.52 27.76 -23.78
C ALA A 253 7.70 29.01 -23.47
N TYR A 254 8.09 29.76 -22.44
CA TYR A 254 7.50 31.09 -22.15
C TYR A 254 8.20 32.22 -22.92
N SER A 255 9.43 32.01 -23.39
CA SER A 255 10.19 32.99 -24.16
C SER A 255 10.71 32.40 -25.47
N LYS A 256 10.82 33.26 -26.50
CA LYS A 256 11.39 32.92 -27.81
C LYS A 256 12.84 32.43 -27.73
N SER A 257 13.55 32.77 -26.64
CA SER A 257 14.96 32.41 -26.41
C SER A 257 15.16 31.10 -25.64
N ALA A 258 14.10 30.48 -25.10
CA ALA A 258 14.22 29.24 -24.34
C ALA A 258 14.53 28.02 -25.21
N LEU A 259 14.17 28.07 -26.48
CA LEU A 259 14.41 27.00 -27.44
C LEU A 259 15.58 27.34 -28.36
N ARG A 260 16.38 26.34 -28.70
CA ARG A 260 17.53 26.46 -29.61
C ARG A 260 17.01 26.73 -31.03
N ARG A 261 17.49 27.81 -31.65
CA ARG A 261 17.19 28.12 -33.05
C ARG A 261 17.96 27.21 -34.00
N CYS A 262 17.40 26.95 -35.18
CA CYS A 262 18.15 26.40 -36.29
C CYS A 262 19.38 27.27 -36.62
N GLY A 263 20.51 26.60 -36.80
CA GLY A 263 21.80 27.23 -37.10
C GLY A 263 22.02 27.59 -38.56
N GLY A 264 21.15 27.17 -39.49
CA GLY A 264 21.32 27.48 -40.92
C GLY A 264 20.73 28.82 -41.35
N ASP A 265 20.72 29.08 -42.65
CA ASP A 265 20.48 30.39 -43.26
C ASP A 265 19.01 30.71 -43.58
N CYS A 266 18.06 29.91 -43.07
CA CYS A 266 16.62 30.22 -43.21
C CYS A 266 16.25 31.58 -42.61
N LEU A 267 15.18 32.18 -43.16
CA LEU A 267 14.67 33.47 -42.72
C LEU A 267 14.33 33.47 -41.22
N PRO A 268 14.56 34.57 -40.48
CA PRO A 268 14.28 34.64 -39.04
C PRO A 268 12.85 34.24 -38.66
N GLU A 269 11.85 34.55 -39.48
CA GLU A 269 10.45 34.18 -39.25
C GLU A 269 10.16 32.69 -39.52
N GLN A 270 11.02 32.00 -40.25
CA GLN A 270 10.89 30.58 -40.60
C GLN A 270 11.86 29.68 -39.81
N LYS A 271 12.71 30.27 -38.96
CA LYS A 271 13.68 29.52 -38.16
C LYS A 271 12.96 28.64 -37.16
N ALA A 272 13.04 27.33 -37.38
CA ALA A 272 12.54 26.33 -36.44
C ALA A 272 13.30 26.39 -35.09
N HIS A 273 12.58 26.10 -34.01
CA HIS A 273 13.09 26.10 -32.63
C HIS A 273 13.00 24.71 -32.01
N TYR A 274 14.01 24.33 -31.22
CA TYR A 274 14.15 22.98 -30.68
C TYR A 274 14.46 23.01 -29.19
N CYS A 275 13.84 22.09 -28.43
CA CYS A 275 14.16 21.96 -27.00
C CYS A 275 15.55 21.33 -26.77
N SER A 276 15.98 20.42 -27.64
CA SER A 276 17.30 19.78 -27.56
C SER A 276 17.91 19.55 -28.95
N GLU A 277 19.22 19.30 -28.99
CA GLU A 277 19.92 18.94 -30.23
C GLU A 277 19.35 17.66 -30.86
N TYR A 278 18.89 16.73 -30.02
CA TYR A 278 18.21 15.52 -30.47
C TYR A 278 16.96 15.83 -31.29
N CYS A 279 16.09 16.71 -30.79
CA CYS A 279 14.90 17.16 -31.52
C CYS A 279 15.28 17.90 -32.82
N GLN A 280 16.34 18.70 -32.78
CA GLN A 280 16.86 19.35 -33.99
C GLN A 280 17.30 18.33 -35.04
N ARG A 281 18.12 17.33 -34.68
CA ARG A 281 18.63 16.31 -35.62
C ARG A 281 17.51 15.50 -36.25
N ARG A 282 16.43 15.22 -35.51
CA ARG A 282 15.26 14.51 -36.04
C ARG A 282 14.50 15.33 -37.05
N HIS A 283 14.08 16.54 -36.65
CA HIS A 283 13.36 17.44 -37.54
C HIS A 283 14.22 17.94 -38.72
N TRP A 284 15.56 17.94 -38.58
CA TRP A 284 16.49 18.36 -39.64
C TRP A 284 16.29 17.60 -40.95
N THR A 285 15.86 16.35 -40.90
CA THR A 285 15.58 15.55 -42.10
C THR A 285 14.53 16.21 -43.01
N ILE A 286 13.54 16.87 -42.41
CA ILE A 286 12.47 17.62 -43.07
C ILE A 286 12.90 19.08 -43.28
N HIS A 287 13.41 19.72 -42.22
CA HIS A 287 13.73 21.15 -42.23
C HIS A 287 14.88 21.53 -43.18
N ARG A 288 15.81 20.62 -43.49
CA ARG A 288 17.00 20.92 -44.32
C ARG A 288 16.65 21.38 -45.74
N GLU A 289 15.49 20.96 -46.28
CA GLU A 289 15.07 21.35 -47.63
C GLU A 289 14.70 22.84 -47.66
N PHE A 290 14.09 23.34 -46.59
CA PHE A 290 13.74 24.76 -46.41
C PHE A 290 14.92 25.61 -45.92
N CYS A 291 15.87 24.99 -45.22
CA CYS A 291 16.97 25.72 -44.61
C CYS A 291 18.02 26.25 -45.60
N LYS A 292 18.01 25.79 -46.86
CA LYS A 292 19.06 26.07 -47.87
C LYS A 292 18.91 27.40 -48.63
N GLY A 293 17.93 28.24 -48.32
CA GLY A 293 17.85 29.63 -48.80
C GLY A 293 17.53 29.84 -50.29
N ASP A 294 17.65 28.81 -51.13
CA ASP A 294 17.39 28.88 -52.58
C ASP A 294 15.96 28.48 -52.98
N SER A 295 15.12 28.04 -52.04
CA SER A 295 13.74 27.69 -52.36
C SER A 295 12.82 28.90 -52.23
N ASP A 296 12.34 29.42 -53.37
CA ASP A 296 11.15 30.27 -53.47
C ASP A 296 9.84 29.54 -53.04
N CYS A 297 9.94 28.37 -52.40
CA CYS A 297 8.82 27.67 -51.77
C CYS A 297 8.34 28.48 -50.56
N ALA A 298 7.42 29.41 -50.85
CA ALA A 298 7.00 30.46 -49.94
C ALA A 298 6.21 29.97 -48.71
N ASP A 299 5.65 28.76 -48.70
CA ASP A 299 4.77 28.35 -47.60
C ASP A 299 5.11 26.95 -47.09
N ILE A 300 5.33 26.85 -45.78
CA ILE A 300 5.17 25.58 -45.05
C ILE A 300 3.68 25.27 -45.18
N ILE A 301 3.33 24.35 -46.08
CA ILE A 301 1.99 23.76 -46.11
C ILE A 301 1.93 22.95 -44.81
N ASP A 302 1.24 23.49 -43.80
CA ASP A 302 0.80 22.70 -42.65
C ASP A 302 0.11 21.47 -43.23
N ASP A 303 0.50 20.27 -42.78
CA ASP A 303 -0.16 19.02 -43.14
C ASP A 303 -1.67 19.21 -42.91
N ASP A 304 -2.41 19.35 -44.01
CA ASP A 304 -3.84 19.61 -44.02
C ASP A 304 -4.64 18.32 -43.75
N GLY A 305 -3.94 17.22 -43.47
CA GLY A 305 -4.51 15.89 -43.31
C GLY A 305 -5.07 15.35 -44.62
N ASN A 306 -4.64 15.88 -45.78
CA ASN A 306 -5.11 15.41 -47.07
C ASN A 306 -4.55 13.99 -47.34
N PRO A 307 -5.42 12.98 -47.48
CA PRO A 307 -5.00 11.59 -47.68
C PRO A 307 -4.27 11.34 -49.02
N ASP A 308 -4.25 12.31 -49.93
CA ASP A 308 -3.55 12.22 -51.22
C ASP A 308 -2.03 12.49 -51.11
N TRP A 309 -1.54 12.97 -49.97
CA TRP A 309 -0.09 13.01 -49.71
C TRP A 309 0.40 11.58 -49.47
N VAL A 310 1.15 11.05 -50.44
CA VAL A 310 1.87 9.78 -50.27
C VAL A 310 3.05 10.05 -49.35
N ASP A 311 2.90 9.69 -48.07
CA ASP A 311 4.04 9.51 -47.18
C ASP A 311 5.04 8.59 -47.89
N VAL A 312 6.20 9.14 -48.27
CA VAL A 312 7.24 8.33 -48.90
C VAL A 312 7.79 7.43 -47.80
N ASP A 313 7.23 6.22 -47.70
CA ASP A 313 7.49 5.15 -46.71
C ASP A 313 8.97 4.77 -46.49
N GLY A 314 9.89 5.36 -47.26
CA GLY A 314 11.33 5.15 -47.13
C GLY A 314 12.00 5.92 -45.99
N PHE A 315 11.35 6.91 -45.37
CA PHE A 315 11.93 7.74 -44.30
C PHE A 315 11.28 7.48 -42.93
N LEU A 316 11.17 6.21 -42.53
CA LEU A 316 10.96 5.89 -41.12
C LEU A 316 12.19 6.37 -40.34
N ALA A 317 12.09 7.55 -39.72
CA ALA A 317 13.06 7.98 -38.73
C ALA A 317 13.26 6.82 -37.76
N PRO A 318 14.52 6.40 -37.46
CA PRO A 318 14.76 5.25 -36.61
C PRO A 318 13.89 5.38 -35.38
N ALA A 319 13.08 4.33 -35.14
CA ALA A 319 12.17 4.26 -34.00
C ALA A 319 12.91 4.84 -32.79
N ILE A 320 12.23 5.72 -32.04
CA ILE A 320 12.79 6.28 -30.81
C ILE A 320 13.46 5.10 -30.12
N PRO A 321 14.81 5.09 -29.93
CA PRO A 321 15.41 4.06 -29.13
C PRO A 321 14.57 4.09 -27.88
N ASP A 322 13.85 3.00 -27.63
CA ASP A 322 13.03 2.93 -26.45
C ASP A 322 14.05 3.17 -25.36
N TYR A 323 14.02 4.37 -24.77
CA TYR A 323 14.92 4.74 -23.71
C TYR A 323 14.35 3.94 -22.56
N ASP A 324 14.66 2.64 -22.60
CA ASP A 324 14.68 1.71 -21.51
C ASP A 324 15.16 2.57 -20.34
N PHE A 325 14.39 2.60 -19.24
CA PHE A 325 14.61 3.47 -18.07
C PHE A 325 16.01 3.29 -17.41
N LYS A 326 16.97 2.68 -18.10
CA LYS A 326 18.40 2.71 -17.90
C LYS A 326 18.88 4.11 -17.55
N ARG A 327 19.69 4.13 -16.48
CA ARG A 327 20.23 5.22 -15.66
C ARG A 327 20.87 6.46 -16.32
N ASN A 328 20.84 6.63 -17.64
CA ASN A 328 21.77 7.55 -18.34
C ASN A 328 21.11 8.71 -19.09
N TRP A 329 19.81 8.95 -18.93
CA TRP A 329 19.19 10.18 -19.45
C TRP A 329 19.66 11.39 -18.63
N PRO A 330 19.99 12.53 -19.28
CA PRO A 330 20.47 13.70 -18.58
C PRO A 330 19.33 14.27 -17.74
N LEU A 331 19.43 14.19 -16.41
CA LEU A 331 18.44 14.80 -15.51
C LEU A 331 18.41 16.33 -15.68
N TRP A 332 19.59 16.92 -15.77
CA TRP A 332 19.80 18.36 -15.85
C TRP A 332 20.03 18.82 -17.29
N ALA A 333 19.59 20.03 -17.59
CA ALA A 333 20.00 20.75 -18.77
C ALA A 333 21.50 21.07 -18.69
N GLU A 334 22.18 21.15 -19.83
CA GLU A 334 23.62 21.46 -19.91
C GLU A 334 23.97 22.82 -19.28
N ARG A 335 22.99 23.73 -19.20
CA ARG A 335 23.10 25.06 -18.59
C ARG A 335 21.74 25.48 -18.06
N GLU A 336 21.73 26.28 -16.99
CA GLU A 336 20.52 26.98 -16.54
C GLU A 336 20.02 27.86 -17.70
N GLY A 337 18.84 27.50 -18.21
CA GLY A 337 18.27 28.05 -19.43
C GLY A 337 17.11 29.01 -19.17
N ALA A 338 16.55 29.51 -20.27
CA ALA A 338 15.23 30.12 -20.18
C ALA A 338 14.17 29.03 -19.96
N GLU A 339 13.04 29.45 -19.40
CA GLU A 339 12.04 28.54 -18.86
C GLU A 339 11.31 27.76 -19.96
N ILE A 340 11.35 26.43 -19.81
CA ILE A 340 10.59 25.48 -20.60
C ILE A 340 9.58 24.77 -19.71
N PHE A 341 8.56 24.17 -20.32
CA PHE A 341 7.57 23.39 -19.59
C PHE A 341 6.99 22.27 -20.44
N ILE A 342 6.32 21.34 -19.74
CA ILE A 342 5.51 20.31 -20.35
C ILE A 342 4.15 20.25 -19.64
N ASP A 343 3.09 20.13 -20.43
CA ASP A 343 1.73 19.93 -19.94
C ASP A 343 1.43 18.42 -19.87
N ILE A 344 0.93 17.98 -18.73
CA ILE A 344 0.58 16.58 -18.42
C ILE A 344 -0.90 16.55 -18.11
N ASP A 345 -1.67 15.88 -18.95
CA ASP A 345 -3.10 15.70 -18.72
C ASP A 345 -3.33 14.82 -17.48
N ASN A 346 -4.24 15.27 -16.62
CA ASN A 346 -4.62 14.52 -15.45
C ASN A 346 -5.73 13.52 -15.81
N ASP A 347 -5.30 12.31 -16.14
CA ASP A 347 -6.20 11.19 -16.46
C ASP A 347 -6.93 10.61 -15.24
N SER A 348 -6.70 11.17 -14.04
CA SER A 348 -7.42 10.73 -12.85
C SER A 348 -8.93 10.88 -13.06
N PRO A 349 -9.74 9.85 -12.74
CA PRO A 349 -11.20 9.96 -12.82
C PRO A 349 -11.74 11.08 -11.92
N TYR A 350 -10.98 11.47 -10.90
CA TYR A 350 -11.34 12.51 -9.93
C TYR A 350 -10.96 13.93 -10.36
N ARG A 351 -10.09 14.07 -11.35
CA ARG A 351 -9.52 15.35 -11.80
C ARG A 351 -9.48 15.43 -13.33
N ARG A 352 -10.43 14.77 -14.00
CA ARG A 352 -10.51 14.73 -15.46
C ARG A 352 -10.60 16.16 -16.01
N GLY A 353 -9.73 16.46 -16.98
CA GLY A 353 -9.65 17.78 -17.60
C GLY A 353 -8.81 18.81 -16.82
N GLN A 354 -8.09 18.40 -15.77
CA GLN A 354 -7.02 19.21 -15.20
C GLN A 354 -5.71 18.94 -15.93
N VAL A 355 -4.85 19.95 -16.00
CA VAL A 355 -3.51 19.86 -16.58
C VAL A 355 -2.48 20.15 -15.51
N LEU A 356 -1.52 19.26 -15.32
CA LEU A 356 -0.33 19.52 -14.51
C LEU A 356 0.77 20.06 -15.42
N ARG A 357 1.13 21.33 -15.23
CA ARG A 357 2.21 22.00 -15.95
C ARG A 357 3.48 21.95 -15.13
N VAL A 358 4.47 21.23 -15.62
CA VAL A 358 5.80 21.14 -15.01
C VAL A 358 6.73 22.12 -15.70
N ARG A 359 7.13 23.18 -14.99
CA ARG A 359 8.02 24.26 -15.45
C ARG A 359 9.43 24.06 -14.89
N THR A 360 10.43 24.45 -15.66
CA THR A 360 11.82 24.34 -15.22
C THR A 360 12.76 25.21 -16.06
N LYS A 361 13.84 25.65 -15.44
CA LYS A 361 15.04 26.23 -16.08
C LYS A 361 16.25 25.31 -16.01
N THR A 362 16.18 24.23 -15.23
CA THR A 362 17.34 23.41 -14.88
C THR A 362 17.20 21.95 -15.28
N LEU A 363 15.99 21.39 -15.36
CA LEU A 363 15.76 20.04 -15.86
C LEU A 363 15.90 20.01 -17.38
N SER A 364 16.42 18.90 -17.90
CA SER A 364 16.54 18.72 -19.35
C SER A 364 15.16 18.52 -19.99
N PRO A 365 15.01 18.82 -21.29
CA PRO A 365 13.82 18.43 -22.04
C PRO A 365 13.56 16.92 -22.02
N GLU A 366 14.62 16.11 -22.01
CA GLU A 366 14.56 14.66 -21.88
C GLU A 366 13.96 14.25 -20.52
N CYS A 367 14.33 14.96 -19.45
CA CYS A 367 13.75 14.81 -18.12
C CYS A 367 12.23 15.00 -18.14
N LEU A 368 11.79 16.15 -18.68
CA LEU A 368 10.38 16.48 -18.76
C LEU A 368 9.58 15.49 -19.63
N LYS A 369 10.13 15.06 -20.77
CA LYS A 369 9.50 14.08 -21.67
C LYS A 369 9.31 12.73 -20.97
N ALA A 370 10.33 12.20 -20.29
CA ALA A 370 10.16 10.93 -19.60
C ALA A 370 9.30 11.05 -18.35
N TYR A 371 9.31 12.21 -17.67
CA TYR A 371 8.34 12.48 -16.60
C TYR A 371 6.90 12.48 -17.14
N LYS A 372 6.58 13.16 -18.25
CA LYS A 372 5.26 13.07 -18.87
C LYS A 372 4.88 11.62 -19.21
N ARG A 373 5.78 10.87 -19.85
CA ARG A 373 5.55 9.43 -20.17
C ARG A 373 5.30 8.60 -18.92
N LEU A 374 6.06 8.83 -17.85
CA LEU A 374 5.82 8.21 -16.55
C LEU A 374 4.46 8.58 -15.97
N TRP A 375 3.88 9.72 -16.35
CA TRP A 375 2.56 10.14 -15.86
C TRP A 375 1.40 9.74 -16.77
N THR A 376 1.64 9.47 -18.05
CA THR A 376 0.62 9.06 -19.02
C THR A 376 0.66 7.56 -19.34
N SER A 377 1.73 6.86 -18.94
CA SER A 377 1.86 5.41 -19.17
C SER A 377 0.76 4.62 -18.44
N PRO A 378 0.21 3.55 -19.05
CA PRO A 378 -0.67 2.61 -18.35
C PRO A 378 -0.02 2.02 -17.08
N PHE A 379 1.31 1.88 -17.08
CA PHE A 379 2.05 1.45 -15.88
C PHE A 379 1.88 2.43 -14.72
N SER A 380 1.77 3.73 -15.02
CA SER A 380 1.49 4.76 -14.03
C SER A 380 0.06 4.73 -13.54
N GLN A 381 -0.89 4.29 -14.38
CA GLN A 381 -2.25 4.03 -13.95
C GLN A 381 -2.30 2.82 -13.00
N ILE A 382 -1.42 1.82 -13.22
CA ILE A 382 -1.23 0.69 -12.30
C ILE A 382 -0.54 1.16 -11.02
N THR A 383 0.53 1.94 -11.04
CA THR A 383 1.21 2.39 -9.80
C THR A 383 0.42 3.46 -9.04
N ARG A 384 -0.31 4.35 -9.70
CA ARG A 384 -1.32 5.21 -9.05
C ARG A 384 -2.47 4.36 -8.51
N GLY A 385 -2.88 3.35 -9.26
CA GLY A 385 -3.74 2.29 -8.76
C GLY A 385 -3.14 1.69 -7.48
N VAL A 386 -1.89 1.28 -7.45
CA VAL A 386 -1.22 0.63 -6.31
C VAL A 386 -1.08 1.56 -5.10
N VAL A 387 -0.82 2.86 -5.29
CA VAL A 387 -0.80 3.84 -4.18
C VAL A 387 -2.19 4.16 -3.63
N TYR A 388 -3.25 3.97 -4.42
CA TYR A 388 -4.65 4.18 -4.01
C TYR A 388 -5.47 2.88 -3.81
N ASN A 389 -4.93 1.70 -4.14
CA ASN A 389 -5.54 0.36 -4.04
C ASN A 389 -5.11 -0.38 -2.77
N TYR A 390 -4.38 0.26 -1.86
CA TYR A 390 -4.15 -0.27 -0.52
C TYR A 390 -5.44 -0.69 0.21
N PRO A 391 -6.62 -0.07 0.03
CA PRO A 391 -7.85 -0.56 0.66
C PRO A 391 -8.17 -1.99 0.25
N GLU A 392 -8.01 -2.37 -1.01
CA GLU A 392 -8.39 -3.73 -1.45
C GLU A 392 -7.42 -4.77 -0.89
N LEU A 393 -6.11 -4.57 -1.04
CA LEU A 393 -5.13 -5.53 -0.52
C LEU A 393 -5.14 -5.61 1.01
N TYR A 394 -5.31 -4.47 1.69
CA TYR A 394 -5.50 -4.42 3.14
C TYR A 394 -6.75 -5.20 3.53
N VAL A 395 -7.89 -4.97 2.86
CA VAL A 395 -9.14 -5.67 3.19
C VAL A 395 -9.05 -7.16 2.86
N GLN A 396 -8.34 -7.56 1.80
CA GLN A 396 -8.09 -8.97 1.51
C GLN A 396 -7.26 -9.64 2.61
N ALA A 397 -6.21 -8.97 3.09
CA ALA A 397 -5.39 -9.46 4.20
C ALA A 397 -6.20 -9.57 5.49
N HIS A 398 -6.97 -8.54 5.77
CA HIS A 398 -7.85 -8.45 6.90
C HIS A 398 -8.89 -9.59 6.85
N ALA A 399 -9.57 -9.78 5.71
CA ALA A 399 -10.50 -10.88 5.46
C ALA A 399 -9.83 -12.25 5.62
N ALA A 400 -8.64 -12.41 5.07
CA ALA A 400 -7.90 -13.68 5.12
C ALA A 400 -7.38 -14.03 6.52
N CYS A 401 -7.03 -13.03 7.33
CA CYS A 401 -6.38 -13.25 8.63
C CYS A 401 -7.35 -13.21 9.81
N LEU A 402 -8.39 -12.37 9.77
CA LEU A 402 -9.18 -12.05 10.95
C LEU A 402 -10.57 -12.69 11.00
N PHE A 403 -10.99 -13.37 9.93
CA PHE A 403 -12.27 -14.05 9.87
C PHE A 403 -12.10 -15.57 9.88
N GLN A 404 -13.01 -16.25 10.58
CA GLN A 404 -13.15 -17.69 10.42
C GLN A 404 -13.71 -18.00 9.04
N TYR A 405 -13.18 -19.02 8.37
CA TYR A 405 -13.64 -19.35 7.01
C TYR A 405 -15.13 -19.73 6.95
N HIS A 406 -15.72 -20.24 8.04
CA HIS A 406 -17.16 -20.52 8.14
C HIS A 406 -18.05 -19.28 8.21
N SER A 407 -17.52 -18.16 8.72
CA SER A 407 -18.25 -16.88 8.74
C SER A 407 -18.33 -16.23 7.36
N TRP A 408 -17.61 -16.79 6.38
CA TRP A 408 -17.55 -16.27 5.02
C TRP A 408 -18.72 -16.83 4.18
N GLN A 409 -19.76 -16.02 4.01
CA GLN A 409 -21.01 -16.42 3.36
C GLN A 409 -20.94 -16.46 1.81
N ASP A 410 -19.92 -15.88 1.20
CA ASP A 410 -19.80 -15.77 -0.26
C ASP A 410 -18.54 -16.50 -0.77
N LYS A 411 -18.64 -17.83 -0.84
CA LYS A 411 -17.52 -18.74 -1.16
C LYS A 411 -17.12 -18.75 -2.64
N ASP A 412 -17.99 -18.25 -3.53
CA ASP A 412 -17.79 -18.31 -4.99
C ASP A 412 -17.36 -16.97 -5.59
N SER A 413 -17.43 -15.87 -4.83
CA SER A 413 -17.12 -14.53 -5.31
C SER A 413 -15.65 -14.18 -5.03
N PRO A 414 -14.82 -13.90 -6.05
CA PRO A 414 -13.51 -13.32 -5.82
C PRO A 414 -13.70 -11.95 -5.17
N LEU A 415 -13.38 -11.84 -3.88
CA LEU A 415 -13.24 -10.63 -3.05
C LEU A 415 -13.82 -9.35 -3.69
N SER A 416 -15.16 -9.29 -3.84
CA SER A 416 -15.78 -8.08 -4.37
C SER A 416 -15.67 -6.95 -3.34
N THR A 417 -15.35 -5.74 -3.81
CA THR A 417 -15.13 -4.54 -2.97
C THR A 417 -16.31 -4.25 -2.02
N VAL A 418 -17.52 -4.70 -2.36
CA VAL A 418 -18.75 -4.54 -1.54
C VAL A 418 -18.80 -5.52 -0.37
N ALA A 419 -18.40 -6.79 -0.56
CA ALA A 419 -18.32 -7.76 0.54
C ALA A 419 -17.24 -7.37 1.56
N CYS A 420 -16.15 -6.80 1.05
CA CYS A 420 -15.02 -6.26 1.81
C CYS A 420 -15.42 -5.13 2.78
N ALA A 421 -16.27 -4.18 2.36
CA ALA A 421 -16.71 -3.07 3.22
C ALA A 421 -17.62 -3.52 4.38
N ARG A 422 -18.54 -4.47 4.13
CA ARG A 422 -19.42 -5.03 5.16
C ARG A 422 -18.64 -5.77 6.26
N LEU A 423 -17.64 -6.56 5.85
CA LEU A 423 -16.78 -7.29 6.79
C LEU A 423 -15.96 -6.33 7.67
N ALA A 424 -15.48 -5.21 7.14
CA ALA A 424 -14.78 -4.20 7.93
C ALA A 424 -15.68 -3.59 9.04
N ASP A 425 -16.95 -3.31 8.74
CA ASP A 425 -17.91 -2.79 9.73
C ASP A 425 -18.28 -3.84 10.80
N GLU A 426 -18.51 -5.09 10.40
CA GLU A 426 -18.78 -6.22 11.33
C GLU A 426 -17.58 -6.45 12.29
N TYR A 427 -16.36 -6.29 11.78
CA TYR A 427 -15.14 -6.37 12.59
C TYR A 427 -15.01 -5.22 13.59
N LEU A 428 -15.23 -3.96 13.15
CA LEU A 428 -15.19 -2.80 14.05
C LEU A 428 -16.19 -2.95 15.21
N GLN A 429 -17.34 -3.58 14.96
CA GLN A 429 -18.32 -3.93 16.00
C GLN A 429 -17.84 -5.07 16.91
N MET A 430 -17.28 -6.15 16.37
CA MET A 430 -16.73 -7.26 17.17
C MET A 430 -15.59 -6.83 18.11
N LEU A 431 -14.80 -5.84 17.68
CA LEU A 431 -13.67 -5.29 18.42
C LEU A 431 -14.03 -4.45 19.64
N THR A 432 -15.28 -4.02 19.80
CA THR A 432 -15.72 -3.21 20.96
C THR A 432 -15.55 -3.93 22.30
N ASN A 433 -15.26 -5.23 22.29
CA ASN A 433 -15.01 -6.06 23.47
C ASN A 433 -13.53 -6.40 23.72
N GLU A 434 -12.60 -5.96 22.86
CA GLU A 434 -11.16 -6.19 22.99
C GLU A 434 -10.46 -4.97 23.63
N GLY A 435 -9.31 -5.15 24.28
CA GLY A 435 -8.52 -4.04 24.80
C GLY A 435 -8.01 -3.15 23.64
N GLU A 436 -8.13 -1.82 23.77
CA GLU A 436 -7.72 -0.86 22.73
C GLU A 436 -6.26 -1.03 22.28
N GLU A 437 -5.36 -1.43 23.19
CA GLU A 437 -3.94 -1.66 22.89
C GLU A 437 -3.72 -2.89 22.01
N ASP A 438 -4.33 -4.03 22.35
CA ASP A 438 -4.25 -5.27 21.58
C ASP A 438 -4.79 -5.09 20.16
N LYS A 439 -5.93 -4.39 20.04
CA LYS A 439 -6.53 -4.02 18.76
C LYS A 439 -5.57 -3.16 17.93
N ALA A 440 -4.98 -2.14 18.55
CA ALA A 440 -4.03 -1.28 17.88
C ALA A 440 -2.79 -2.06 17.39
N ILE A 441 -2.33 -3.07 18.15
CA ILE A 441 -1.25 -3.95 17.72
C ILE A 441 -1.65 -4.79 16.50
N LEU A 442 -2.83 -5.42 16.50
CA LEU A 442 -3.32 -6.21 15.35
C LEU A 442 -3.46 -5.35 14.08
N GLU A 443 -4.06 -4.16 14.22
CA GLU A 443 -4.22 -3.18 13.15
C GLU A 443 -2.86 -2.70 12.62
N ARG A 444 -1.95 -2.24 13.50
CA ARG A 444 -0.60 -1.83 13.09
C ARG A 444 0.12 -2.96 12.39
N SER A 445 0.01 -4.20 12.88
CA SER A 445 0.64 -5.36 12.27
C SER A 445 0.13 -5.58 10.84
N LEU A 446 -1.19 -5.64 10.63
CA LEU A 446 -1.81 -5.77 9.30
C LEU A 446 -1.44 -4.62 8.37
N GLN A 447 -1.37 -3.41 8.92
CA GLN A 447 -0.89 -2.24 8.20
C GLN A 447 0.59 -2.39 7.81
N GLN A 448 1.47 -2.92 8.66
CA GLN A 448 2.86 -3.19 8.27
C GLN A 448 2.97 -4.30 7.21
N VAL A 449 2.07 -5.29 7.21
CA VAL A 449 2.02 -6.32 6.17
C VAL A 449 1.66 -5.72 4.81
N TYR A 450 0.74 -4.74 4.76
CA TYR A 450 0.13 -4.32 3.49
C TYR A 450 0.20 -2.85 3.14
N LEU A 451 0.14 -1.94 4.10
CA LEU A 451 0.21 -0.50 3.82
C LEU A 451 1.58 -0.04 3.35
N ALA A 452 2.58 -0.93 3.30
CA ALA A 452 3.93 -0.61 2.89
C ALA A 452 4.39 0.68 3.57
N GLY A 453 4.85 0.56 4.81
CA GLY A 453 5.28 1.71 5.59
C GLY A 453 6.09 2.68 4.72
N ARG A 454 5.93 3.99 4.93
CA ARG A 454 6.63 5.03 4.14
C ARG A 454 8.12 4.75 3.91
N ASN A 455 8.74 3.99 4.82
CA ASN A 455 10.14 3.58 4.80
C ASN A 455 10.46 2.45 3.81
N THR A 456 9.48 1.67 3.34
CA THR A 456 9.68 0.52 2.43
C THR A 456 9.20 0.75 1.00
N ASN A 457 8.79 1.97 0.63
CA ASN A 457 8.43 2.35 -0.76
C ASN A 457 7.40 1.43 -1.44
N GLY A 458 6.36 0.99 -0.73
CA GLY A 458 5.35 0.11 -1.34
C GLY A 458 5.56 -1.39 -1.11
N ARG A 459 6.61 -1.79 -0.38
CA ARG A 459 6.98 -3.19 -0.16
C ARG A 459 6.46 -3.73 1.18
N VAL A 460 6.15 -5.03 1.22
CA VAL A 460 5.70 -5.76 2.42
C VAL A 460 6.79 -5.74 3.48
N TRP A 461 6.53 -5.16 4.65
CA TRP A 461 7.54 -5.07 5.73
C TRP A 461 7.36 -6.19 6.76
N ILE A 462 7.86 -7.38 6.41
CA ILE A 462 7.68 -8.62 7.18
C ILE A 462 8.26 -8.49 8.60
N ALA A 463 9.50 -8.02 8.73
CA ALA A 463 10.17 -7.87 10.01
C ALA A 463 9.42 -6.88 10.93
N GLY A 464 8.95 -5.76 10.36
CA GLY A 464 8.13 -4.78 11.08
C GLY A 464 6.83 -5.39 11.59
N ALA A 465 6.09 -6.11 10.74
CA ALA A 465 4.84 -6.76 11.14
C ALA A 465 5.05 -7.82 12.25
N LEU A 466 6.07 -8.66 12.12
CA LEU A 466 6.37 -9.69 13.13
C LEU A 466 6.81 -9.07 14.46
N ARG A 467 7.57 -7.97 14.42
CA ARG A 467 7.96 -7.23 15.63
C ARG A 467 6.75 -6.67 16.37
N GLU A 468 5.78 -6.11 15.66
CA GLU A 468 4.53 -5.65 16.27
C GLU A 468 3.72 -6.81 16.87
N LEU A 469 3.69 -7.98 16.21
CA LEU A 469 2.97 -9.17 16.71
C LEU A 469 3.66 -9.87 17.88
N ALA A 470 4.96 -9.68 18.09
CA ALA A 470 5.76 -10.41 19.06
C ALA A 470 5.15 -10.45 20.49
N PRO A 471 4.57 -9.36 21.04
CA PRO A 471 3.91 -9.39 22.35
C PRO A 471 2.68 -10.32 22.41
N LEU A 472 2.03 -10.55 21.27
CA LEU A 472 0.82 -11.38 21.14
C LEU A 472 1.11 -12.82 20.67
N THR A 473 2.31 -13.06 20.15
CA THR A 473 2.76 -14.34 19.59
C THR A 473 4.06 -14.83 20.23
N PRO A 474 4.06 -15.22 21.53
CA PRO A 474 5.28 -15.72 22.16
C PRO A 474 5.85 -16.92 21.39
N GLU A 475 7.13 -16.81 21.00
CA GLU A 475 7.82 -17.81 20.19
C GLU A 475 8.14 -19.07 21.00
N THR A 476 8.53 -18.88 22.26
CA THR A 476 9.06 -19.92 23.15
C THR A 476 8.01 -20.38 24.16
N GLY A 477 7.15 -21.30 23.76
CA GLY A 477 6.21 -21.97 24.66
C GLY A 477 4.95 -22.41 23.95
N GLY A 478 4.45 -23.60 24.29
CA GLY A 478 3.07 -23.94 23.96
C GLY A 478 2.15 -22.88 24.55
N PHE A 479 1.06 -22.56 23.85
CA PHE A 479 0.03 -21.67 24.38
C PHE A 479 -0.47 -22.25 25.71
N ASP A 480 -0.17 -21.59 26.83
CA ASP A 480 -0.72 -21.94 28.14
C ASP A 480 -1.85 -20.94 28.47
N PRO A 481 -3.12 -21.33 28.26
CA PRO A 481 -4.26 -20.46 28.55
C PRO A 481 -4.36 -20.07 30.02
N LEU A 482 -3.66 -20.78 30.93
CA LEU A 482 -3.69 -20.51 32.37
C LEU A 482 -2.66 -19.46 32.79
N LEU A 483 -1.62 -19.24 32.00
CA LEU A 483 -0.52 -18.31 32.32
C LEU A 483 -0.54 -17.05 31.44
N SER A 484 -1.26 -17.08 30.32
CA SER A 484 -1.35 -15.93 29.42
C SER A 484 -2.34 -14.90 29.94
N ASN A 485 -1.86 -13.71 30.28
CA ASN A 485 -2.71 -12.53 30.51
C ASN A 485 -3.35 -12.02 29.21
N THR A 486 -2.82 -12.44 28.04
CA THR A 486 -3.33 -12.03 26.73
C THR A 486 -4.65 -12.73 26.44
N ASN A 487 -5.62 -11.97 25.93
CA ASN A 487 -6.90 -12.49 25.48
C ASN A 487 -6.66 -13.56 24.39
N VAL A 488 -7.16 -14.78 24.62
CA VAL A 488 -7.05 -15.92 23.69
C VAL A 488 -7.51 -15.54 22.28
N ALA A 489 -8.52 -14.68 22.18
CA ALA A 489 -9.05 -14.23 20.90
C ALA A 489 -8.12 -13.30 20.12
N VAL A 490 -7.38 -12.47 20.83
CA VAL A 490 -6.36 -11.62 20.25
C VAL A 490 -5.18 -12.49 19.81
N SER A 491 -4.73 -13.41 20.67
CA SER A 491 -3.59 -14.28 20.35
C SER A 491 -3.87 -15.14 19.11
N MET A 492 -5.05 -15.75 18.98
CA MET A 492 -5.35 -16.57 17.80
C MET A 492 -5.38 -15.77 16.49
N LYS A 493 -5.89 -14.53 16.52
CA LYS A 493 -5.82 -13.60 15.37
C LYS A 493 -4.37 -13.22 15.07
N ALA A 494 -3.56 -12.92 16.09
CA ALA A 494 -2.15 -12.60 15.93
C ALA A 494 -1.37 -13.76 15.29
N GLN A 495 -1.63 -15.01 15.72
CA GLN A 495 -1.03 -16.21 15.12
C GLN A 495 -1.44 -16.38 13.65
N SER A 496 -2.70 -16.10 13.31
CA SER A 496 -3.17 -16.12 11.90
C SER A 496 -2.48 -15.06 11.04
N ILE A 497 -2.31 -13.83 11.55
CA ILE A 497 -1.57 -12.76 10.85
C ILE A 497 -0.10 -13.17 10.68
N ALA A 498 0.56 -13.65 11.73
CA ALA A 498 1.94 -14.10 11.66
C ALA A 498 2.13 -15.22 10.62
N ALA A 499 1.21 -16.20 10.59
CA ALA A 499 1.20 -17.25 9.57
C ALA A 499 1.11 -16.67 8.15
N PHE A 500 0.24 -15.68 7.95
CA PHE A 500 0.09 -15.01 6.66
C PHE A 500 1.32 -14.20 6.25
N VAL A 501 1.95 -13.50 7.19
CA VAL A 501 3.18 -12.73 6.96
C VAL A 501 4.31 -13.64 6.46
N TYR A 502 4.55 -14.75 7.17
CA TYR A 502 5.53 -15.73 6.74
C TYR A 502 5.16 -16.40 5.40
N TYR A 503 3.87 -16.63 5.15
CA TYR A 503 3.40 -17.14 3.87
C TYR A 503 3.68 -16.19 2.71
N LYS A 504 3.51 -14.88 2.92
CA LYS A 504 3.88 -13.87 1.91
C LYS A 504 5.37 -13.88 1.63
N ASN A 505 6.21 -14.08 2.64
CA ASN A 505 7.64 -14.25 2.42
C ASN A 505 7.97 -15.52 1.61
N TYR A 506 7.25 -16.62 1.85
CA TYR A 506 7.38 -17.84 1.04
C TYR A 506 7.03 -17.61 -0.44
N LEU A 507 6.02 -16.78 -0.73
CA LEU A 507 5.63 -16.44 -2.10
C LEU A 507 6.55 -15.41 -2.78
N ALA A 508 7.42 -14.74 -2.02
CA ALA A 508 8.25 -13.66 -2.51
C ALA A 508 9.28 -14.15 -3.54
N THR A 509 9.51 -13.32 -4.56
CA THR A 509 10.57 -13.51 -5.54
C THR A 509 11.95 -13.37 -4.90
N PRO A 510 13.02 -13.89 -5.54
CA PRO A 510 14.38 -13.70 -5.03
C PRO A 510 14.78 -12.23 -4.85
N GLN A 511 14.21 -11.32 -5.64
CA GLN A 511 14.44 -9.89 -5.48
C GLN A 511 13.75 -9.35 -4.23
N GLU A 512 12.48 -9.63 -4.05
CA GLU A 512 11.71 -9.22 -2.87
C GLU A 512 12.32 -9.78 -1.58
N LEU A 513 12.85 -11.00 -1.59
CA LEU A 513 13.57 -11.59 -0.45
C LEU A 513 14.85 -10.83 -0.09
N ARG A 514 15.63 -10.38 -1.09
CA ARG A 514 16.83 -9.57 -0.84
C ARG A 514 16.46 -8.21 -0.26
N GLU A 515 15.37 -7.63 -0.75
CA GLU A 515 14.83 -6.37 -0.26
C GLU A 515 14.31 -6.49 1.17
N ALA A 516 13.58 -7.56 1.48
CA ALA A 516 13.13 -7.88 2.83
C ALA A 516 14.30 -8.10 3.80
N ALA A 517 15.42 -8.67 3.33
CA ALA A 517 16.63 -8.83 4.13
C ALA A 517 17.29 -7.48 4.48
N ILE A 518 17.27 -6.50 3.55
CA ILE A 518 17.71 -5.13 3.82
C ILE A 518 16.78 -4.48 4.85
N ASP A 519 15.47 -4.66 4.70
CA ASP A 519 14.49 -4.08 5.64
C ASP A 519 14.61 -4.71 7.05
N ALA A 520 14.96 -6.00 7.14
CA ALA A 520 15.25 -6.67 8.41
C ALA A 520 16.55 -6.16 9.07
N TYR A 521 17.52 -5.69 8.29
CA TYR A 521 18.74 -5.06 8.82
C TYR A 521 18.42 -3.75 9.54
N MET A 522 17.47 -2.97 9.02
CA MET A 522 17.04 -1.70 9.61
C MET A 522 16.20 -1.86 10.88
N CYS A 523 15.69 -3.07 11.13
CA CYS A 523 14.80 -3.37 12.23
C CYS A 523 15.09 -4.78 12.77
N PRO A 524 16.15 -4.94 13.59
CA PRO A 524 16.50 -6.25 14.14
C PRO A 524 15.33 -6.80 14.95
N SER A 525 15.15 -8.12 14.84
CA SER A 525 14.19 -8.87 15.65
C SER A 525 14.47 -8.65 17.15
N PRO A 526 13.46 -8.67 18.04
CA PRO A 526 13.65 -8.46 19.48
C PRO A 526 14.66 -9.41 20.14
N ASP A 527 14.86 -10.60 19.56
CA ASP A 527 15.85 -11.59 19.99
C ASP A 527 17.29 -11.24 19.55
N GLY A 528 17.48 -10.17 18.77
CA GLY A 528 18.75 -9.74 18.22
C GLY A 528 19.29 -10.66 17.12
N ILE A 529 18.53 -11.67 16.70
CA ILE A 529 18.99 -12.65 15.71
C ILE A 529 18.55 -12.17 14.32
N GLN A 530 19.54 -11.86 13.49
CA GLN A 530 19.31 -11.57 12.07
C GLN A 530 18.93 -12.86 11.35
N HIS A 531 17.64 -13.11 11.28
CA HIS A 531 17.14 -14.20 10.49
C HIS A 531 16.84 -13.76 9.06
N THR A 532 17.73 -14.10 8.13
CA THR A 532 17.35 -14.16 6.72
C THR A 532 16.63 -15.48 6.48
N TYR A 533 15.31 -15.43 6.51
CA TYR A 533 14.50 -16.62 6.26
C TYR A 533 14.52 -16.96 4.78
N GLY A 534 15.02 -18.15 4.44
CA GLY A 534 14.76 -18.73 3.12
C GLY A 534 13.26 -18.92 2.90
N ALA A 535 12.84 -19.07 1.64
CA ALA A 535 11.42 -19.27 1.31
C ALA A 535 10.83 -20.50 2.04
N VAL A 536 11.55 -21.62 2.06
CA VAL A 536 11.12 -22.86 2.74
C VAL A 536 11.06 -22.68 4.26
N ASP A 537 12.05 -22.03 4.87
CA ASP A 537 12.02 -21.72 6.31
C ASP A 537 10.83 -20.84 6.68
N SER A 538 10.54 -19.85 5.83
CA SER A 538 9.36 -19.00 5.98
C SER A 538 8.07 -19.82 5.96
N LEU A 539 7.95 -20.80 5.05
CA LEU A 539 6.77 -21.68 5.04
C LEU A 539 6.69 -22.55 6.31
N ILE A 540 7.82 -23.04 6.83
CA ILE A 540 7.85 -23.81 8.08
C ILE A 540 7.33 -22.96 9.24
N ARG A 541 7.82 -21.71 9.37
CA ARG A 541 7.33 -20.77 10.39
C ARG A 541 5.86 -20.40 10.19
N ALA A 542 5.43 -20.20 8.95
CA ALA A 542 4.02 -19.97 8.64
C ALA A 542 3.14 -21.10 9.19
N VAL A 543 3.56 -22.36 8.98
CA VAL A 543 2.83 -23.55 9.46
C VAL A 543 2.82 -23.66 10.97
N GLU A 544 3.88 -23.24 11.65
CA GLU A 544 3.92 -23.22 13.12
C GLU A 544 2.88 -22.25 13.68
N HIS A 545 2.82 -21.03 13.16
CA HIS A 545 1.82 -20.04 13.55
C HIS A 545 0.40 -20.47 13.13
N ALA A 546 0.22 -21.02 11.94
CA ALA A 546 -1.07 -21.54 11.48
C ALA A 546 -1.57 -22.69 12.37
N ASN A 547 -0.66 -23.56 12.81
CA ASN A 547 -0.99 -24.64 13.73
C ASN A 547 -1.34 -24.11 15.13
N LYS A 548 -0.65 -23.08 15.64
CA LYS A 548 -1.03 -22.43 16.90
C LYS A 548 -2.45 -21.83 16.81
N ALA A 549 -2.78 -21.15 15.71
CA ALA A 549 -4.14 -20.66 15.43
C ALA A 549 -5.16 -21.82 15.38
N ALA A 550 -4.83 -22.92 14.70
CA ALA A 550 -5.68 -24.11 14.61
C ALA A 550 -5.87 -24.83 15.95
N CYS A 551 -4.86 -24.87 16.82
CA CYS A 551 -4.98 -25.38 18.18
C CYS A 551 -6.04 -24.61 18.98
N MET A 552 -6.16 -23.30 18.73
CA MET A 552 -7.20 -22.47 19.33
C MET A 552 -8.55 -22.59 18.62
N GLN A 553 -8.70 -23.41 17.57
CA GLN A 553 -9.86 -23.49 16.65
C GLN A 553 -10.08 -22.24 15.77
N PHE A 554 -9.05 -21.40 15.59
CA PHE A 554 -9.14 -20.28 14.65
C PHE A 554 -8.69 -20.70 13.26
N ILE A 555 -9.65 -21.03 12.41
CA ILE A 555 -9.37 -21.44 11.03
C ILE A 555 -9.74 -20.29 10.10
N SER A 556 -8.76 -19.47 9.76
CA SER A 556 -8.92 -18.40 8.78
C SER A 556 -8.56 -18.86 7.37
N PRO A 557 -8.95 -18.13 6.31
CA PRO A 557 -8.45 -18.41 4.96
C PRO A 557 -6.92 -18.44 4.88
N ALA A 558 -6.21 -17.58 5.61
CA ALA A 558 -4.74 -17.58 5.66
C ALA A 558 -4.20 -18.88 6.26
N VAL A 559 -4.78 -19.37 7.37
CA VAL A 559 -4.40 -20.64 8.01
C VAL A 559 -4.55 -21.82 7.03
N LEU A 560 -5.65 -21.85 6.27
CA LEU A 560 -5.89 -22.89 5.25
C LEU A 560 -4.93 -22.79 4.06
N GLN A 561 -4.64 -21.58 3.58
CA GLN A 561 -3.68 -21.35 2.48
C GLN A 561 -2.28 -21.86 2.85
N VAL A 562 -1.83 -21.57 4.07
CA VAL A 562 -0.56 -22.06 4.60
C VAL A 562 -0.53 -23.59 4.69
N ALA A 563 -1.60 -24.19 5.20
CA ALA A 563 -1.71 -25.64 5.31
C ALA A 563 -1.64 -26.33 3.93
N CYS A 564 -2.37 -25.79 2.94
CA CYS A 564 -2.33 -26.26 1.55
C CYS A 564 -0.92 -26.16 0.95
N ALA A 565 -0.28 -24.99 1.08
CA ALA A 565 1.05 -24.75 0.52
C ALA A 565 2.10 -25.72 1.09
N PHE A 566 2.08 -25.96 2.40
CA PHE A 566 2.99 -26.92 3.03
C PHE A 566 2.69 -28.37 2.61
N ARG A 567 1.41 -28.76 2.55
CA ARG A 567 1.02 -30.08 2.06
C ARG A 567 1.51 -30.34 0.64
N ASP A 568 1.33 -29.36 -0.23
CA ASP A 568 1.74 -29.48 -1.63
C ASP A 568 3.26 -29.56 -1.77
N LEU A 569 4.01 -28.74 -1.01
CA LEU A 569 5.46 -28.80 -1.00
C LEU A 569 5.97 -30.15 -0.47
N ALA A 570 5.47 -30.60 0.69
CA ALA A 570 5.83 -31.88 1.29
C ALA A 570 5.52 -33.06 0.34
N GLY A 571 4.34 -33.05 -0.29
CA GLY A 571 3.95 -34.05 -1.28
C GLY A 571 4.89 -34.10 -2.49
N ARG A 572 5.30 -32.94 -3.01
CA ARG A 572 6.25 -32.85 -4.15
C ARG A 572 7.64 -33.38 -3.82
N VAL A 573 8.10 -33.28 -2.56
CA VAL A 573 9.38 -33.87 -2.14
C VAL A 573 9.28 -35.32 -1.65
N GLY A 574 8.08 -35.91 -1.69
CA GLY A 574 7.82 -37.30 -1.30
C GLY A 574 7.62 -37.52 0.20
N ILE A 575 7.26 -36.48 0.95
CA ILE A 575 7.03 -36.54 2.40
C ILE A 575 5.52 -36.46 2.67
N ASP A 576 5.02 -37.41 3.44
CA ASP A 576 3.65 -37.40 3.95
C ASP A 576 3.51 -36.40 5.11
N VAL A 577 2.60 -35.42 4.98
CA VAL A 577 2.35 -34.39 6.00
C VAL A 577 1.90 -34.96 7.35
N TRP A 578 1.30 -36.15 7.36
CA TRP A 578 0.88 -36.80 8.61
C TRP A 578 2.06 -37.31 9.44
N LYS A 579 3.27 -37.35 8.86
CA LYS A 579 4.50 -37.62 9.62
C LYS A 579 4.91 -36.44 10.50
N PHE A 580 4.38 -35.24 10.25
CA PHE A 580 4.58 -34.06 11.10
C PHE A 580 3.50 -34.02 12.18
N LYS A 581 3.60 -34.92 13.16
CA LYS A 581 2.61 -35.06 14.23
C LYS A 581 2.35 -33.72 14.94
N LYS A 582 3.36 -32.85 15.08
CA LYS A 582 3.22 -31.51 15.68
C LYS A 582 2.17 -30.63 15.03
N TYR A 583 1.85 -30.86 13.75
CA TYR A 583 0.88 -30.07 13.00
C TYR A 583 -0.49 -30.75 12.86
N THR A 584 -0.78 -31.76 13.67
CA THR A 584 -2.04 -32.51 13.58
C THR A 584 -3.29 -31.62 13.68
N PRO A 585 -3.38 -30.63 14.59
CA PRO A 585 -4.53 -29.71 14.64
C PRO A 585 -4.77 -28.98 13.31
N LEU A 586 -3.70 -28.48 12.67
CA LEU A 586 -3.78 -27.84 11.36
C LEU A 586 -4.27 -28.82 10.27
N TRP A 587 -3.76 -30.05 10.27
CA TRP A 587 -4.17 -31.05 9.29
C TRP A 587 -5.63 -31.46 9.44
N ARG A 588 -6.16 -31.56 10.66
CA ARG A 588 -7.59 -31.80 10.89
C ARG A 588 -8.44 -30.64 10.37
N ALA A 589 -7.98 -29.40 10.57
CA ALA A 589 -8.68 -28.23 10.04
C ALA A 589 -8.73 -28.24 8.52
N LEU A 590 -7.62 -28.60 7.87
CA LEU A 590 -7.54 -28.74 6.41
C LEU A 590 -8.43 -29.89 5.90
N GLU A 591 -8.40 -31.06 6.54
CA GLU A 591 -9.28 -32.19 6.21
C GLU A 591 -10.77 -31.83 6.34
N ARG A 592 -11.13 -31.08 7.40
CA ARG A 592 -12.49 -30.59 7.60
C ARG A 592 -12.90 -29.66 6.46
N HIS A 593 -12.05 -28.69 6.12
CA HIS A 593 -12.31 -27.76 5.02
C HIS A 593 -12.45 -28.49 3.68
N ASP A 594 -11.55 -29.42 3.38
CA ASP A 594 -11.58 -30.21 2.15
C ASP A 594 -12.88 -31.02 2.03
N ARG A 595 -13.33 -31.62 3.14
CA ARG A 595 -14.61 -32.33 3.21
C ARG A 595 -15.79 -31.41 2.93
N GLU A 596 -15.83 -30.23 3.54
CA GLU A 596 -16.91 -29.26 3.36
C GLU A 596 -16.98 -28.73 1.92
N VAL A 597 -15.83 -28.37 1.33
CA VAL A 597 -15.75 -27.91 -0.07
C VAL A 597 -16.22 -29.00 -1.03
N TYR A 598 -15.85 -30.25 -0.76
CA TYR A 598 -16.34 -31.38 -1.54
C TYR A 598 -17.85 -31.55 -1.41
N GLU A 599 -18.39 -31.55 -0.18
CA GLU A 599 -19.82 -31.74 0.07
C GLU A 599 -20.63 -30.65 -0.63
N GLU A 600 -20.17 -29.40 -0.57
CA GLU A 600 -20.78 -28.29 -1.29
C GLU A 600 -20.77 -28.49 -2.81
N LYS A 601 -19.63 -28.87 -3.40
CA LYS A 601 -19.52 -29.15 -4.85
C LYS A 601 -20.38 -30.35 -5.27
N SER A 602 -20.41 -31.42 -4.47
CA SER A 602 -21.21 -32.60 -4.75
C SER A 602 -22.72 -32.32 -4.62
N LEU A 603 -23.13 -31.43 -3.72
CA LEU A 603 -24.52 -31.01 -3.58
C LEU A 603 -24.95 -30.10 -4.75
N ARG A 604 -24.05 -29.26 -5.26
CA ARG A 604 -24.33 -28.38 -6.42
C ARG A 604 -24.32 -29.11 -7.76
N GLY A 605 -23.51 -30.16 -7.90
CA GLY A 605 -23.31 -30.87 -9.18
C GLY A 605 -24.22 -32.05 -9.47
N LYS A 606 -25.07 -32.48 -8.52
CA LYS A 606 -25.95 -33.65 -8.70
C LYS A 606 -27.40 -33.25 -8.88
N HIS A 607 -28.03 -33.77 -9.93
CA HIS A 607 -29.48 -33.97 -9.95
C HIS A 607 -29.86 -34.83 -8.73
N GLU A 608 -30.88 -34.42 -7.98
CA GLU A 608 -31.42 -35.19 -6.85
C GLU A 608 -31.70 -36.64 -7.28
N GLY A 609 -30.84 -37.60 -6.89
CA GLY A 609 -31.09 -39.04 -7.13
C GLY A 609 -29.88 -39.94 -7.41
N GLU A 610 -28.71 -39.42 -7.80
CA GLU A 610 -27.58 -40.28 -8.19
C GLU A 610 -26.77 -40.78 -6.97
N ILE A 611 -27.11 -41.99 -6.51
CA ILE A 611 -26.41 -42.73 -5.46
C ILE A 611 -25.01 -43.10 -5.98
N LEU A 612 -23.94 -42.71 -5.25
CA LEU A 612 -22.59 -43.13 -5.63
C LEU A 612 -22.48 -44.65 -5.50
N PRO A 613 -21.83 -45.37 -6.44
CA PRO A 613 -21.66 -46.82 -6.36
C PRO A 613 -21.11 -47.30 -5.00
N ALA A 614 -20.19 -46.54 -4.40
CA ALA A 614 -19.61 -46.82 -3.08
C ALA A 614 -20.62 -46.78 -1.90
N GLN A 615 -21.82 -46.22 -2.10
CA GLN A 615 -22.90 -46.13 -1.11
C GLN A 615 -23.93 -47.26 -1.21
N THR A 616 -23.80 -48.16 -2.19
CA THR A 616 -24.79 -49.25 -2.42
C THR A 616 -24.45 -50.53 -1.67
N VAL A 617 -23.17 -50.76 -1.37
CA VAL A 617 -22.66 -51.99 -0.74
C VAL A 617 -21.81 -51.68 0.49
N CYS A 618 -21.87 -52.56 1.49
CA CYS A 618 -21.00 -52.48 2.66
C CYS A 618 -19.53 -52.69 2.24
N GLY A 619 -18.65 -51.75 2.59
CA GLY A 619 -17.22 -51.78 2.23
C GLY A 619 -16.41 -52.87 2.92
N MET A 620 -16.97 -53.58 3.90
CA MET A 620 -16.29 -54.72 4.54
C MET A 620 -16.34 -55.95 3.64
N SER A 621 -15.15 -56.42 3.25
CA SER A 621 -15.01 -57.60 2.38
C SER A 621 -15.77 -58.83 2.92
N GLY A 622 -16.71 -59.35 2.13
CA GLY A 622 -17.57 -60.48 2.49
C GLY A 622 -18.89 -60.11 3.18
N CYS A 623 -19.19 -58.82 3.35
CA CYS A 623 -20.51 -58.37 3.83
C CYS A 623 -21.53 -58.30 2.69
N THR A 624 -22.59 -59.11 2.72
CA THR A 624 -23.63 -59.16 1.69
C THR A 624 -24.80 -58.18 1.92
N ARG A 625 -24.72 -57.31 2.94
CA ARG A 625 -25.78 -56.35 3.22
C ARG A 625 -25.73 -55.18 2.23
N LEU A 626 -26.80 -55.01 1.48
CA LEU A 626 -27.03 -53.85 0.63
C LEU A 626 -27.38 -52.63 1.49
N LEU A 627 -26.71 -51.52 1.25
CA LEU A 627 -26.92 -50.26 1.95
C LEU A 627 -28.13 -49.48 1.39
N GLU A 628 -28.59 -49.81 0.19
CA GLU A 628 -29.75 -49.18 -0.49
C GLU A 628 -31.05 -49.23 0.32
N ARG A 629 -31.18 -50.23 1.21
CA ARG A 629 -32.38 -50.40 2.07
C ARG A 629 -32.26 -49.70 3.43
N GLN A 630 -31.13 -49.07 3.71
CA GLN A 630 -30.87 -48.36 4.96
C GLN A 630 -31.09 -46.86 4.78
N THR A 631 -31.66 -46.19 5.80
CA THR A 631 -31.72 -44.71 5.79
C THR A 631 -30.30 -44.16 5.80
N LYS A 632 -30.09 -42.94 5.27
CA LYS A 632 -28.77 -42.28 5.31
C LYS A 632 -28.15 -42.24 6.72
N GLU A 633 -28.98 -42.22 7.76
CA GLU A 633 -28.59 -42.22 9.18
C GLU A 633 -28.08 -43.60 9.67
N GLN A 634 -28.50 -44.69 9.04
CA GLN A 634 -28.10 -46.05 9.38
C GLN A 634 -26.77 -46.46 8.72
N GLN A 635 -26.45 -45.84 7.58
CA GLN A 635 -25.17 -46.04 6.91
C GLN A 635 -24.05 -45.32 7.69
N ARG A 636 -22.97 -46.05 7.96
CA ARG A 636 -21.80 -45.50 8.68
C ARG A 636 -20.68 -45.34 7.66
N PRO A 637 -20.32 -44.12 7.21
CA PRO A 637 -19.15 -43.98 6.36
C PRO A 637 -17.88 -44.38 7.13
N CYS A 638 -16.83 -44.66 6.38
CA CYS A 638 -15.48 -44.69 6.92
C CYS A 638 -15.23 -43.42 7.76
N LEU A 639 -14.60 -43.59 8.92
CA LEU A 639 -14.22 -42.45 9.76
C LEU A 639 -12.84 -41.88 9.40
N GLY A 640 -12.11 -42.53 8.50
CA GLY A 640 -10.87 -42.02 7.95
C GLY A 640 -11.09 -41.13 6.72
N ASN A 641 -10.00 -40.86 6.03
CA ASN A 641 -9.90 -39.77 5.08
C ASN A 641 -10.11 -40.16 3.62
N CYS A 642 -10.68 -41.32 3.31
CA CYS A 642 -10.83 -41.70 1.90
C CYS A 642 -11.46 -40.62 1.01
N VAL A 643 -11.02 -40.57 -0.24
CA VAL A 643 -11.67 -39.83 -1.32
C VAL A 643 -13.16 -40.12 -1.27
N TRP A 644 -14.01 -39.09 -1.19
CA TRP A 644 -15.43 -39.28 -0.87
C TRP A 644 -16.12 -40.22 -1.88
N ASP A 645 -15.76 -40.12 -3.16
CA ASP A 645 -16.25 -40.99 -4.25
C ASP A 645 -15.92 -42.47 -4.06
N SER A 646 -14.80 -42.77 -3.39
CA SER A 646 -14.35 -44.14 -3.11
C SER A 646 -14.39 -44.47 -1.63
N LYS A 647 -15.05 -43.64 -0.81
CA LYS A 647 -15.06 -43.82 0.64
C LYS A 647 -16.01 -44.96 0.98
N PRO A 648 -15.53 -46.04 1.60
CA PRO A 648 -16.38 -47.16 1.91
C PRO A 648 -17.42 -46.78 2.97
N TRP A 649 -18.62 -47.31 2.78
CA TRP A 649 -19.73 -47.18 3.71
C TRP A 649 -20.01 -48.53 4.36
N TYR A 650 -20.41 -48.53 5.62
CA TYR A 650 -20.59 -49.75 6.40
C TYR A 650 -22.00 -49.83 6.96
N CYS A 651 -22.59 -51.02 6.91
CA CYS A 651 -23.93 -51.26 7.45
C CYS A 651 -23.97 -51.30 8.98
N SER A 652 -22.80 -51.34 9.64
CA SER A 652 -22.65 -51.35 11.11
C SER A 652 -21.25 -50.93 11.54
N SER A 653 -21.12 -50.46 12.79
CA SER A 653 -19.83 -50.16 13.42
C SER A 653 -18.90 -51.38 13.51
N ALA A 654 -19.45 -52.59 13.58
CA ALA A 654 -18.68 -53.83 13.61
C ALA A 654 -18.00 -54.11 12.26
N CYS A 655 -18.73 -53.95 11.15
CA CYS A 655 -18.15 -54.07 9.80
C CYS A 655 -17.05 -53.04 9.57
N ARG A 656 -17.29 -51.79 9.98
CA ARG A 656 -16.28 -50.73 9.91
C ARG A 656 -15.02 -51.07 10.70
N LYS A 657 -15.15 -51.52 11.95
CA LYS A 657 -13.99 -51.88 12.79
C LYS A 657 -13.18 -53.02 12.20
N LYS A 658 -13.84 -54.01 11.59
CA LYS A 658 -13.18 -55.16 10.94
C LYS A 658 -12.42 -54.73 9.69
N ASP A 659 -13.05 -53.93 8.84
CA ASP A 659 -12.45 -53.43 7.61
C ASP A 659 -11.33 -52.41 7.87
N TRP A 660 -11.43 -51.63 8.95
CA TRP A 660 -10.46 -50.59 9.30
C TRP A 660 -9.01 -51.10 9.38
N VAL A 661 -8.81 -52.36 9.77
CA VAL A 661 -7.47 -52.98 9.85
C VAL A 661 -6.79 -52.98 8.48
N GLU A 662 -7.52 -53.29 7.41
CA GLU A 662 -7.01 -53.31 6.03
C GLU A 662 -7.11 -51.93 5.38
N HIS A 663 -8.25 -51.27 5.59
CA HIS A 663 -8.59 -50.01 4.95
C HIS A 663 -7.72 -48.83 5.41
N SER A 664 -7.30 -48.80 6.68
CA SER A 664 -6.50 -47.70 7.24
C SER A 664 -5.20 -47.45 6.48
N ALA A 665 -4.61 -48.48 5.84
CA ALA A 665 -3.39 -48.37 5.04
C ALA A 665 -3.58 -47.55 3.75
N ILE A 666 -4.79 -47.51 3.21
CA ILE A 666 -5.14 -46.82 1.95
C ILE A 666 -6.02 -45.58 2.19
N CYS A 667 -6.39 -45.31 3.44
CA CYS A 667 -7.33 -44.26 3.81
C CYS A 667 -6.67 -42.86 3.79
N LYS A 668 -6.47 -42.30 2.60
CA LYS A 668 -5.81 -41.00 2.39
C LYS A 668 -6.80 -39.89 1.99
N PRO A 669 -6.65 -38.66 2.55
CA PRO A 669 -7.48 -37.49 2.19
C PRO A 669 -7.46 -37.24 0.67
N PRO A 670 -8.61 -37.01 0.04
CA PRO A 670 -8.64 -36.51 -1.33
C PRO A 670 -7.96 -35.15 -1.40
N LEU A 671 -7.17 -34.93 -2.45
CA LEU A 671 -6.78 -33.57 -2.82
C LEU A 671 -7.99 -32.92 -3.50
N THR A 672 -8.53 -31.87 -2.90
CA THR A 672 -9.72 -31.13 -3.40
C THR A 672 -9.41 -30.16 -4.54
N GLY A 673 -8.15 -30.14 -4.99
CA GLY A 673 -7.70 -29.31 -6.10
C GLY A 673 -6.32 -29.71 -6.60
N PRO A 674 -5.90 -29.14 -7.76
CA PRO A 674 -4.54 -29.29 -8.23
C PRO A 674 -3.55 -28.71 -7.21
N PRO A 675 -2.33 -29.25 -7.12
CA PRO A 675 -1.30 -28.68 -6.26
C PRO A 675 -1.06 -27.21 -6.61
N SER A 676 -0.94 -26.36 -5.60
CA SER A 676 -0.55 -24.96 -5.74
C SER A 676 0.74 -24.84 -6.56
N LYS A 677 0.85 -23.77 -7.37
CA LYS A 677 2.09 -23.47 -8.08
C LYS A 677 3.19 -23.16 -7.07
N LEU A 678 4.38 -23.72 -7.28
CA LEU A 678 5.53 -23.39 -6.44
C LEU A 678 5.99 -21.96 -6.72
N PRO A 679 6.38 -21.21 -5.67
CA PRO A 679 7.04 -19.93 -5.83
C PRO A 679 8.36 -20.08 -6.62
N PRO A 680 8.78 -19.03 -7.36
CA PRO A 680 10.03 -19.06 -8.12
C PRO A 680 11.28 -19.17 -7.23
N SER A 681 11.15 -18.86 -5.93
CA SER A 681 12.22 -18.94 -4.93
C SER A 681 12.38 -20.33 -4.31
N VAL A 682 11.53 -21.30 -4.66
CA VAL A 682 11.51 -22.65 -4.06
C VAL A 682 11.96 -23.69 -5.07
N THR A 683 13.02 -24.42 -4.75
CA THR A 683 13.54 -25.54 -5.53
C THR A 683 13.05 -26.87 -4.93
N LEU A 684 13.01 -27.93 -5.74
CA LEU A 684 12.68 -29.30 -5.28
C LEU A 684 13.95 -30.14 -5.09
N ASP A 685 15.00 -29.51 -4.57
CA ASP A 685 16.30 -30.13 -4.37
C ASP A 685 16.38 -30.88 -3.03
N GLN A 686 17.55 -31.49 -2.80
CA GLN A 686 17.82 -32.22 -1.57
C GLN A 686 17.83 -31.30 -0.35
N ASP A 687 18.21 -30.02 -0.49
CA ASP A 687 18.21 -29.08 0.63
C ASP A 687 16.78 -28.80 1.13
N THR A 688 15.83 -28.59 0.21
CA THR A 688 14.41 -28.43 0.57
C THR A 688 13.87 -29.69 1.27
N ARG A 689 14.24 -30.87 0.76
CA ARG A 689 13.89 -32.15 1.42
C ARG A 689 14.51 -32.24 2.82
N ASP A 690 15.76 -31.83 2.99
CA ASP A 690 16.47 -31.89 4.26
C ASP A 690 15.91 -30.87 5.27
N GLN A 691 15.52 -29.67 4.83
CA GLN A 691 14.82 -28.68 5.65
C GLN A 691 13.50 -29.24 6.21
N LEU A 692 12.68 -29.83 5.35
CA LEU A 692 11.43 -30.47 5.77
C LEU A 692 11.68 -31.72 6.64
N ALA A 693 12.72 -32.51 6.33
CA ALA A 693 13.09 -33.66 7.13
C ALA A 693 13.59 -33.25 8.54
N ARG A 694 14.32 -32.15 8.67
CA ARG A 694 14.72 -31.57 9.97
C ARG A 694 13.51 -31.14 10.79
N CYS A 695 12.54 -30.49 10.16
CA CYS A 695 11.27 -30.13 10.80
C CYS A 695 10.52 -31.37 11.31
N ARG A 696 10.58 -32.49 10.56
CA ARG A 696 10.06 -33.79 11.00
C ARG A 696 10.87 -34.39 12.16
N SER A 697 12.21 -34.37 12.13
CA SER A 697 13.03 -35.00 13.19
C SER A 697 12.91 -34.30 14.54
N LEU A 698 12.56 -33.01 14.55
CA LEU A 698 12.23 -32.28 15.78
C LEU A 698 10.87 -32.67 16.38
N SER A 699 10.09 -33.52 15.69
CA SER A 699 8.79 -34.02 16.17
C SER A 699 8.96 -35.25 17.08
N GLY A 700 9.77 -35.12 18.13
CA GLY A 700 9.69 -36.02 19.28
C GLY A 700 8.30 -35.96 19.93
N PRO A 701 8.03 -36.80 20.94
CA PRO A 701 6.77 -36.71 21.68
C PRO A 701 6.56 -35.27 22.17
N PHE A 702 5.38 -34.69 21.89
CA PHE A 702 5.10 -33.29 22.18
C PHE A 702 3.74 -33.11 22.84
N TRP A 703 3.58 -31.96 23.49
CA TRP A 703 2.41 -31.61 24.27
C TRP A 703 1.80 -30.31 23.76
N HIS A 704 0.51 -30.30 23.46
CA HIS A 704 -0.21 -29.10 23.05
C HIS A 704 -1.47 -28.88 23.88
N PHE A 705 -1.83 -27.61 24.04
CA PHE A 705 -3.17 -27.20 24.45
C PHE A 705 -4.02 -27.01 23.20
N GLU A 706 -5.17 -27.66 23.17
CA GLU A 706 -6.15 -27.56 22.07
C GLU A 706 -7.51 -27.19 22.62
N ILE A 707 -8.21 -26.28 21.93
CA ILE A 707 -9.65 -26.17 22.05
C ILE A 707 -10.23 -27.32 21.22
N VAL A 708 -10.93 -28.25 21.86
CA VAL A 708 -11.53 -29.40 21.19
C VAL A 708 -12.87 -29.00 20.62
N SER A 709 -13.00 -29.17 19.31
CA SER A 709 -14.28 -29.03 18.62
C SER A 709 -15.19 -30.21 18.94
N GLU A 710 -16.50 -29.98 18.97
CA GLU A 710 -17.51 -31.00 19.27
C GLU A 710 -17.51 -32.17 18.25
N ASP A 711 -16.95 -31.95 17.06
CA ASP A 711 -16.86 -32.93 15.96
C ASP A 711 -15.62 -33.85 16.03
N VAL A 712 -14.78 -33.74 17.07
CA VAL A 712 -13.55 -34.53 17.16
C VAL A 712 -13.88 -36.01 17.39
N ASN A 713 -13.54 -36.86 16.40
CA ASN A 713 -13.72 -38.30 16.48
C ASN A 713 -12.77 -38.94 17.51
N PRO A 714 -13.23 -39.38 18.69
CA PRO A 714 -12.35 -39.89 19.75
C PRO A 714 -11.57 -41.16 19.36
N LEU A 715 -11.95 -41.82 18.27
CA LEU A 715 -11.30 -43.04 17.76
C LEU A 715 -10.17 -42.76 16.75
N ASP A 716 -9.96 -41.52 16.34
CA ASP A 716 -8.85 -41.20 15.45
C ASP A 716 -7.53 -41.35 16.24
N ALA A 717 -6.70 -42.32 15.88
CA ALA A 717 -5.41 -42.57 16.53
C ALA A 717 -4.46 -41.37 16.43
N ARG A 718 -4.75 -40.42 15.53
CA ARG A 718 -4.05 -39.14 15.39
C ARG A 718 -4.50 -38.14 16.46
N ASN A 719 -5.45 -38.44 17.34
CA ASN A 719 -6.03 -37.46 18.25
C ASN A 719 -5.21 -37.05 19.47
N GLY A 720 -3.98 -37.57 19.57
CA GLY A 720 -3.21 -37.48 20.79
C GLY A 720 -3.94 -38.15 21.95
N ILE A 721 -3.29 -38.23 23.09
CA ILE A 721 -3.86 -38.73 24.33
C ILE A 721 -4.20 -37.51 25.18
N ALA A 722 -5.49 -37.30 25.43
CA ALA A 722 -5.94 -36.26 26.35
C ALA A 722 -5.49 -36.60 27.77
N HIS A 723 -4.71 -35.70 28.38
CA HIS A 723 -4.18 -35.86 29.73
C HIS A 723 -4.96 -35.02 30.74
N ALA A 724 -5.38 -33.83 30.36
CA ALA A 724 -6.22 -32.95 31.17
C ALA A 724 -7.26 -32.25 30.30
N THR A 725 -8.43 -31.99 30.87
CA THR A 725 -9.55 -31.32 30.20
C THR A 725 -10.15 -30.28 31.14
N TRP A 726 -10.49 -29.10 30.61
CA TRP A 726 -11.13 -28.03 31.38
C TRP A 726 -12.20 -27.34 30.55
N ASP A 727 -13.25 -26.90 31.23
CA ASP A 727 -14.27 -26.03 30.63
C ASP A 727 -13.87 -24.56 30.81
N MET A 728 -13.76 -23.83 29.71
CA MET A 728 -13.51 -22.38 29.74
C MET A 728 -14.49 -21.65 28.84
N PRO A 729 -14.68 -20.33 29.02
CA PRO A 729 -15.44 -19.52 28.09
C PRO A 729 -14.93 -19.68 26.65
N SER A 730 -15.87 -19.81 25.72
CA SER A 730 -15.58 -19.85 24.30
C SER A 730 -14.99 -18.53 23.86
N PRO A 731 -13.82 -18.52 23.18
CA PRO A 731 -13.32 -17.30 22.55
C PRO A 731 -14.13 -16.92 21.30
N TRP A 732 -15.10 -17.76 20.90
CA TRP A 732 -15.90 -17.63 19.68
C TRP A 732 -17.30 -17.10 19.93
N VAL A 733 -17.95 -17.62 20.96
CA VAL A 733 -19.38 -17.42 21.19
C VAL A 733 -19.56 -16.96 22.62
N PRO A 734 -19.86 -15.67 22.84
CA PRO A 734 -20.13 -15.14 24.18
C PRO A 734 -21.13 -16.01 24.93
N GLY A 735 -20.79 -16.36 26.17
CA GLY A 735 -21.64 -17.18 27.04
C GLY A 735 -21.60 -18.69 26.82
N LYS A 736 -20.95 -19.20 25.76
CA LYS A 736 -20.72 -20.65 25.61
C LYS A 736 -19.42 -21.07 26.32
N LYS A 737 -19.35 -22.33 26.74
CA LYS A 737 -18.11 -22.95 27.20
C LYS A 737 -17.56 -23.87 26.12
N VAL A 738 -16.24 -23.99 26.03
CA VAL A 738 -15.53 -24.93 25.16
C VAL A 738 -14.52 -25.74 25.98
N TRP A 739 -14.19 -26.92 25.48
CA TRP A 739 -13.27 -27.82 26.14
C TRP A 739 -11.84 -27.50 25.72
N TYR A 740 -11.04 -27.06 26.67
CA TYR A 740 -9.59 -26.99 26.50
C TYR A 740 -9.01 -28.33 26.94
N VAL A 741 -8.10 -28.87 26.14
CA VAL A 741 -7.53 -30.19 26.37
C VAL A 741 -6.02 -30.11 26.22
N TYR A 742 -5.31 -30.60 27.24
CA TYR A 742 -3.89 -30.86 27.18
C TYR A 742 -3.66 -32.23 26.57
N LYS A 743 -3.05 -32.29 25.40
CA LYS A 743 -2.85 -33.53 24.65
C LYS A 743 -1.39 -33.88 24.51
N PHE A 744 -1.10 -35.15 24.70
CA PHE A 744 0.17 -35.76 24.40
C PHE A 744 0.13 -36.44 23.03
N TYR A 745 1.12 -36.17 22.19
CA TYR A 745 1.28 -36.83 20.90
C TYR A 745 2.56 -37.67 20.95
N PRO A 746 2.45 -39.01 21.01
CA PRO A 746 3.61 -39.90 21.12
C PRO A 746 4.41 -39.98 19.82
#